data_AF-A0A3G8LX51-F1
#
_entry.id   AF-A0A3G8LX51-F1
#
_cell.length_a   1.000
_cell.length_b   1.000
_cell.length_c   1.000
_cell.angle_alpha   90.00
_cell.angle_beta   90.00
_cell.angle_gamma   90.00
#
_symmetry.space_group_name_H-M   'P 1'
#
loop_
_entity.id
_entity.type
_entity.pdbx_description
1 polymer ?
#
loop_
_entity_poly.entity_id
_entity_poly.type
_entity_poly.pdbx_seq_one_letter_code
_entity_poly.pdbx_strand_id
1 'polypeptide(L)'
;MKLYNKTLISLLMVSLWGCGSEDKTVVDAPQPIVTETPADSKVVNEAWNYIETPYFDIKGFELRGNVGVNIGRLEDNTTKWVGTGLYLQATGDSSRDINGDGRVAFNDAALAGIVNKETGPAYTQNTQAMIDYLATNPDGLGAGTARPDIFKPGHYSPFDLLRFIVGTRADMRWEGDITSYKDSQYNTFEYKISWDANGDGLFDENDGEHFNSENWHFSIFPSIGQNRQYGNRSFETSYDRIDQFWLKREMKIRFLPFTDEMTNRRHWVWQQEQDRLAADDGKYIIPKVFHINSFTGELQVVAQNVEVHPFNLRSDVFQEGVMTEMDAWLSVAKQIDADIRFTWWATMSSGAVVEHFAMMYDQWTGPYGGWTATSPSRGELATAGDFTYTPPACNFNRDGSSPASGMDPINPAVCAKEWQTFNGTGAVNNEFTYDSRIMTYPWEYLQLVSFKFEQRNSIDVDLHKDHKIDVYIAKDELQHTTLDSLGDFDMYPTADVTGTGTLRYLPAATSETQVGNAKILDQTHFGWKIADCTECHNDKKDPLGHGGQSWPTNSADGFDYPQPNYCATCHGNNGAPEGHNRGARCFWCHNTNNESQLQKHHGDSNLAKFIPKEKNVSNQRHASTATVNELGNYQPYGDLWVPSHNNDYTLSKVFPDPYTCGTCHGYNHEPKKYNVK
;
A
#
# COMPACT_ATOMS: atom_id res chain seq x y z
N MET A 1 24.10 -45.65 76.71
CA MET A 1 24.89 -45.36 77.92
C MET A 1 25.54 -43.99 77.72
N LYS A 2 25.29 -43.00 78.60
CA LYS A 2 25.72 -41.57 78.50
C LYS A 2 25.08 -40.78 77.31
N LEU A 3 24.16 -39.81 77.53
CA LEU A 3 24.31 -38.41 78.02
C LEU A 3 25.00 -37.51 76.97
N TYR A 4 24.49 -36.36 76.48
CA TYR A 4 23.31 -35.48 76.73
C TYR A 4 22.77 -34.95 75.33
N ASN A 5 21.77 -34.07 75.11
CA ASN A 5 20.94 -33.22 75.99
C ASN A 5 19.53 -32.86 75.39
N LYS A 6 18.57 -32.61 76.29
CA LYS A 6 17.41 -31.68 76.33
C LYS A 6 16.90 -30.86 75.10
N THR A 7 15.61 -31.10 74.76
CA THR A 7 14.42 -30.16 74.71
C THR A 7 14.52 -28.75 74.07
N LEU A 8 13.48 -28.17 73.42
CA LEU A 8 12.07 -28.50 73.10
C LEU A 8 11.54 -27.44 72.07
N ILE A 9 10.49 -27.76 71.26
CA ILE A 9 9.38 -26.90 70.70
C ILE A 9 9.64 -25.41 70.38
N SER A 10 9.12 -24.75 69.34
CA SER A 10 8.46 -25.07 68.05
C SER A 10 8.10 -23.71 67.44
N LEU A 11 8.09 -23.55 66.11
CA LEU A 11 7.04 -22.82 65.37
C LEU A 11 7.31 -22.94 63.85
N LEU A 12 6.28 -23.35 63.10
CA LEU A 12 5.69 -22.74 61.88
C LEU A 12 6.63 -21.92 60.94
N MET A 13 6.57 -21.93 59.60
CA MET A 13 5.80 -22.61 58.53
C MET A 13 6.58 -22.36 57.19
N VAL A 14 6.38 -23.03 56.05
CA VAL A 14 5.51 -24.16 55.63
C VAL A 14 6.27 -25.06 54.62
N SER A 15 5.66 -26.16 54.18
CA SER A 15 6.12 -27.05 53.08
C SER A 15 6.21 -26.33 51.71
N LEU A 16 7.03 -26.76 50.75
CA LEU A 16 6.72 -27.93 49.90
C LEU A 16 7.98 -28.59 49.29
N TRP A 17 7.87 -29.92 49.14
CA TRP A 17 8.84 -30.80 48.48
C TRP A 17 8.50 -30.99 46.99
N GLY A 18 9.50 -31.47 46.24
CA GLY A 18 9.32 -32.65 45.39
C GLY A 18 8.85 -32.43 43.95
N CYS A 19 9.82 -32.30 43.04
CA CYS A 19 9.58 -32.56 41.62
C CYS A 19 9.53 -34.08 41.37
N GLY A 20 8.33 -34.62 41.17
CA GLY A 20 8.05 -35.92 40.55
C GLY A 20 7.37 -35.72 39.19
N SER A 21 7.39 -36.73 38.34
CA SER A 21 7.05 -36.65 36.90
C SER A 21 5.54 -36.72 36.58
N GLU A 22 5.25 -36.48 35.28
CA GLU A 22 3.94 -36.54 34.60
C GLU A 22 3.08 -35.28 34.85
N ASP A 23 2.53 -34.58 33.84
CA ASP A 23 2.26 -34.96 32.45
C ASP A 23 2.97 -34.08 31.39
N LYS A 24 3.14 -34.65 30.19
CA LYS A 24 3.37 -33.86 28.98
C LYS A 24 2.05 -33.23 28.52
N THR A 25 1.72 -32.04 29.03
CA THR A 25 0.98 -31.07 28.21
C THR A 25 1.91 -30.60 27.10
N VAL A 26 2.00 -31.39 26.03
CA VAL A 26 2.16 -30.79 24.71
C VAL A 26 0.96 -29.86 24.58
N VAL A 27 1.19 -28.57 24.77
CA VAL A 27 0.24 -27.57 24.32
C VAL A 27 0.20 -27.77 22.82
N ASP A 28 -0.90 -28.33 22.32
CA ASP A 28 -1.13 -28.42 20.89
C ASP A 28 -0.94 -27.02 20.33
N ALA A 29 0.18 -26.80 19.63
CA ALA A 29 0.38 -25.58 18.90
C ALA A 29 -0.84 -25.45 17.99
N PRO A 30 -1.59 -24.33 18.04
CA PRO A 30 -2.81 -24.21 17.26
C PRO A 30 -2.45 -24.52 15.81
N GLN A 31 -3.02 -25.62 15.30
CA GLN A 31 -2.73 -26.12 13.96
C GLN A 31 -2.90 -24.92 13.03
N PRO A 32 -1.88 -24.56 12.23
CA PRO A 32 -1.97 -23.40 11.36
C PRO A 32 -3.22 -23.58 10.51
N ILE A 33 -4.00 -22.50 10.34
CA ILE A 33 -5.19 -22.52 9.48
C ILE A 33 -4.73 -23.08 8.15
N VAL A 34 -5.21 -24.29 7.83
CA VAL A 34 -4.90 -24.94 6.57
C VAL A 34 -5.56 -24.07 5.53
N THR A 35 -4.77 -23.29 4.81
CA THR A 35 -5.16 -22.78 3.51
C THR A 35 -5.26 -24.00 2.61
N GLU A 36 -6.42 -24.67 2.68
CA GLU A 36 -6.81 -25.67 1.71
C GLU A 36 -6.70 -24.98 0.36
N THR A 37 -5.66 -25.34 -0.39
CA THR A 37 -5.70 -25.20 -1.85
C THR A 37 -7.02 -25.84 -2.24
N PRO A 38 -7.97 -25.12 -2.84
CA PRO A 38 -9.32 -25.62 -2.99
C PRO A 38 -9.24 -26.98 -3.67
N ALA A 39 -9.71 -28.04 -3.00
CA ALA A 39 -9.65 -29.40 -3.55
C ALA A 39 -10.18 -29.33 -4.98
N ASP A 40 -9.42 -29.84 -5.96
CA ASP A 40 -9.38 -29.36 -7.37
C ASP A 40 -10.76 -29.19 -8.05
N SER A 41 -11.78 -29.85 -7.50
CA SER A 41 -13.22 -29.63 -7.69
C SER A 41 -13.84 -28.25 -7.39
N LYS A 42 -13.23 -27.35 -6.60
CA LYS A 42 -13.91 -26.09 -6.22
C LYS A 42 -13.93 -25.12 -7.39
N VAL A 43 -15.13 -24.88 -7.94
CA VAL A 43 -15.31 -23.92 -9.02
C VAL A 43 -15.23 -22.49 -8.47
N VAL A 44 -14.23 -21.73 -8.93
CA VAL A 44 -13.95 -20.35 -8.49
C VAL A 44 -14.28 -19.32 -9.58
N ASN A 45 -14.23 -18.05 -9.21
CA ASN A 45 -14.42 -16.92 -10.12
C ASN A 45 -13.27 -16.87 -11.16
N GLU A 46 -13.57 -16.57 -12.43
CA GLU A 46 -12.59 -16.51 -13.53
C GLU A 46 -11.40 -15.59 -13.23
N ALA A 47 -11.61 -14.48 -12.50
CA ALA A 47 -10.56 -13.56 -12.10
C ALA A 47 -9.41 -14.23 -11.31
N TRP A 48 -9.66 -15.35 -10.61
CA TRP A 48 -8.60 -16.08 -9.90
C TRP A 48 -7.54 -16.70 -10.82
N ASN A 49 -7.81 -16.89 -12.11
CA ASN A 49 -6.78 -17.29 -13.07
C ASN A 49 -5.71 -16.19 -13.29
N TYR A 50 -5.99 -14.94 -12.90
CA TYR A 50 -5.09 -13.80 -12.97
C TYR A 50 -4.57 -13.38 -11.59
N ILE A 51 -4.81 -14.19 -10.53
CA ILE A 51 -4.40 -13.89 -9.17
C ILE A 51 -3.28 -14.84 -8.73
N GLU A 52 -2.14 -14.27 -8.35
CA GLU A 52 -0.95 -15.01 -7.95
C GLU A 52 -1.03 -15.49 -6.50
N THR A 53 -1.71 -14.74 -5.63
CA THR A 53 -1.92 -15.18 -4.24
C THR A 53 -2.76 -16.45 -4.20
N PRO A 54 -2.39 -17.45 -3.37
CA PRO A 54 -3.21 -18.65 -3.19
C PRO A 54 -4.66 -18.29 -2.84
N TYR A 55 -5.62 -19.02 -3.40
CA TYR A 55 -7.03 -18.77 -3.16
C TYR A 55 -7.37 -18.73 -1.65
N PHE A 56 -8.20 -17.77 -1.26
CA PHE A 56 -8.84 -17.69 0.05
C PHE A 56 -10.27 -17.14 -0.08
N ASP A 57 -11.09 -17.30 0.96
CA ASP A 57 -12.46 -16.76 0.99
C ASP A 57 -12.41 -15.27 1.40
N ILE A 58 -12.82 -14.37 0.50
CA ILE A 58 -12.71 -12.91 0.67
C ILE A 58 -13.88 -12.39 1.53
N LYS A 59 -14.08 -12.89 2.74
CA LYS A 59 -15.20 -12.49 3.62
C LYS A 59 -14.72 -11.81 4.89
N GLY A 60 -15.58 -10.97 5.48
CA GLY A 60 -15.30 -10.30 6.75
C GLY A 60 -14.59 -8.95 6.62
N PHE A 61 -14.77 -8.26 5.49
CA PHE A 61 -14.22 -6.93 5.16
C PHE A 61 -15.25 -5.80 5.30
N GLU A 62 -16.32 -6.00 6.07
CA GLU A 62 -17.29 -4.96 6.40
C GLU A 62 -16.60 -3.77 7.12
N LEU A 63 -17.16 -2.57 6.98
CA LEU A 63 -16.57 -1.36 7.54
C LEU A 63 -16.56 -1.41 9.09
N ARG A 64 -15.36 -1.43 9.67
CA ARG A 64 -15.16 -1.57 11.12
C ARG A 64 -13.98 -0.76 11.64
N GLY A 65 -14.03 -0.36 12.91
CA GLY A 65 -12.95 0.40 13.54
C GLY A 65 -13.12 1.89 13.33
N ASN A 66 -12.15 2.53 12.67
CA ASN A 66 -12.03 3.98 12.61
C ASN A 66 -11.79 4.49 11.19
N VAL A 67 -12.18 5.75 10.94
CA VAL A 67 -11.75 6.55 9.78
C VAL A 67 -11.29 7.92 10.24
N GLY A 68 -10.27 8.49 9.59
CA GLY A 68 -9.86 9.87 9.83
C GLY A 68 -10.82 10.83 9.12
N VAL A 69 -11.19 11.92 9.79
CA VAL A 69 -12.08 12.96 9.26
C VAL A 69 -11.43 14.32 9.44
N ASN A 70 -11.34 15.07 8.34
CA ASN A 70 -10.96 16.48 8.32
C ASN A 70 -12.11 17.30 7.72
N ILE A 71 -12.45 18.43 8.34
CA ILE A 71 -13.42 19.39 7.77
C ILE A 71 -12.67 20.68 7.42
N GLY A 72 -12.93 21.24 6.24
CA GLY A 72 -12.26 22.43 5.74
C GLY A 72 -10.91 22.13 5.08
N ARG A 73 -10.05 23.15 4.97
CA ARG A 73 -8.83 23.12 4.16
C ARG A 73 -7.56 22.93 5.00
N LEU A 74 -6.49 22.54 4.30
CA LEU A 74 -5.12 22.70 4.78
C LEU A 74 -4.56 23.97 4.13
N GLU A 75 -4.09 24.92 4.94
CA GLU A 75 -3.22 26.00 4.47
C GLU A 75 -1.84 25.41 4.15
N ASP A 76 -1.67 24.86 2.95
CA ASP A 76 -0.42 24.20 2.52
C ASP A 76 0.67 25.22 2.13
N ASN A 77 1.23 25.86 3.15
CA ASN A 77 2.34 26.81 3.05
C ASN A 77 3.66 26.12 2.71
N THR A 78 3.89 24.94 3.28
CA THR A 78 5.14 24.17 3.21
C THR A 78 5.37 23.65 1.79
N THR A 79 4.38 23.00 1.16
CA THR A 79 4.49 22.56 -0.24
C THR A 79 4.77 23.73 -1.19
N LYS A 80 4.03 24.83 -1.05
CA LYS A 80 4.21 26.02 -1.90
C LYS A 80 5.59 26.63 -1.74
N TRP A 81 6.10 26.64 -0.52
CA TRP A 81 7.43 27.16 -0.22
C TRP A 81 8.55 26.26 -0.79
N VAL A 82 8.45 24.94 -0.63
CA VAL A 82 9.41 23.95 -1.15
C VAL A 82 9.41 23.95 -2.68
N GLY A 83 8.24 23.87 -3.32
CA GLY A 83 8.12 23.89 -4.79
C GLY A 83 8.70 25.17 -5.41
N THR A 84 8.48 26.33 -4.78
CA THR A 84 9.13 27.58 -5.21
C THR A 84 10.65 27.53 -5.02
N GLY A 85 11.14 26.95 -3.92
CA GLY A 85 12.57 26.83 -3.66
C GLY A 85 13.30 25.89 -4.63
N LEU A 86 12.68 24.78 -5.01
CA LEU A 86 13.20 23.88 -6.05
C LEU A 86 13.27 24.56 -7.42
N TYR A 87 12.27 25.40 -7.76
CA TYR A 87 12.31 26.21 -8.98
C TYR A 87 13.47 27.24 -8.95
N LEU A 88 13.66 27.94 -7.82
CA LEU A 88 14.77 28.88 -7.63
C LEU A 88 16.13 28.16 -7.73
N GLN A 89 16.27 27.02 -7.07
CA GLN A 89 17.47 26.17 -7.09
C GLN A 89 17.81 25.70 -8.52
N ALA A 90 16.80 25.31 -9.32
CA ALA A 90 17.00 24.96 -10.73
C ALA A 90 17.51 26.14 -11.60
N THR A 91 17.36 27.38 -11.13
CA THR A 91 17.93 28.59 -11.75
C THR A 91 19.23 29.07 -11.09
N GLY A 92 19.78 28.32 -10.13
CA GLY A 92 21.02 28.61 -9.41
C GLY A 92 20.87 29.45 -8.13
N ASP A 93 19.64 29.72 -7.68
CA ASP A 93 19.35 30.44 -6.45
C ASP A 93 19.13 29.45 -5.28
N SER A 94 20.11 29.37 -4.36
CA SER A 94 20.05 28.55 -3.16
C SER A 94 19.50 29.29 -1.92
N SER A 95 18.79 30.40 -2.07
CA SER A 95 18.26 31.19 -0.94
C SER A 95 17.23 30.48 -0.05
N ARG A 96 16.75 29.31 -0.47
CA ARG A 96 15.82 28.43 0.28
C ARG A 96 16.44 27.10 0.71
N ASP A 97 17.73 26.91 0.47
CA ASP A 97 18.55 25.88 1.09
C ASP A 97 19.03 26.47 2.42
N ILE A 98 18.33 26.13 3.52
CA ILE A 98 18.47 26.79 4.82
C ILE A 98 19.51 26.08 5.69
N ASN A 99 19.67 24.77 5.51
CA ASN A 99 20.72 24.00 6.17
C ASN A 99 22.07 24.01 5.41
N GLY A 100 22.08 24.39 4.13
CA GLY A 100 23.27 24.45 3.28
C GLY A 100 23.69 23.10 2.68
N ASP A 101 22.76 22.15 2.53
CA ASP A 101 23.04 20.80 2.03
C ASP A 101 23.04 20.67 0.49
N GLY A 102 22.67 21.74 -0.22
CA GLY A 102 22.60 21.78 -1.68
C GLY A 102 21.23 21.37 -2.24
N ARG A 103 20.19 21.18 -1.42
CA ARG A 103 18.81 20.86 -1.82
C ARG A 103 17.81 21.77 -1.10
N VAL A 104 16.56 21.77 -1.56
CA VAL A 104 15.45 22.45 -0.85
C VAL A 104 14.36 21.44 -0.53
N ALA A 105 14.08 21.26 0.76
CA ALA A 105 13.18 20.23 1.25
C ALA A 105 12.25 20.71 2.38
N PHE A 106 11.43 19.80 2.91
CA PHE A 106 10.52 20.06 4.03
C PHE A 106 11.26 20.46 5.31
N ASN A 107 12.50 20.01 5.49
CA ASN A 107 13.36 20.40 6.60
C ASN A 107 13.69 21.90 6.54
N ASP A 108 14.07 22.42 5.36
CA ASP A 108 14.34 23.85 5.16
C ASP A 108 13.12 24.73 5.40
N ALA A 109 11.95 24.28 4.96
CA ALA A 109 10.71 24.96 5.24
C ALA A 109 10.45 25.07 6.76
N ALA A 110 10.66 23.99 7.51
CA ALA A 110 10.53 24.00 8.96
C ALA A 110 11.61 24.87 9.65
N LEU A 111 12.85 24.86 9.16
CA LEU A 111 13.94 25.74 9.63
C LEU A 111 13.64 27.23 9.34
N ALA A 112 12.96 27.53 8.24
CA ALA A 112 12.46 28.86 7.90
C ALA A 112 11.17 29.24 8.68
N GLY A 113 10.65 28.37 9.56
CA GLY A 113 9.42 28.61 10.32
C GLY A 113 8.14 28.49 9.49
N ILE A 114 8.21 27.91 8.29
CA ILE A 114 7.07 27.69 7.40
C ILE A 114 6.38 26.39 7.76
N VAL A 115 5.13 26.50 8.19
CA VAL A 115 4.30 25.36 8.57
C VAL A 115 2.91 25.41 7.94
N ASN A 116 2.39 24.23 7.63
CA ASN A 116 1.02 23.98 7.27
C ASN A 116 0.10 24.10 8.49
N LYS A 117 -1.09 24.65 8.25
CA LYS A 117 -2.12 24.88 9.27
C LYS A 117 -3.45 24.30 8.81
N GLU A 118 -4.08 23.50 9.67
CA GLU A 118 -5.45 23.03 9.45
C GLU A 118 -6.44 24.18 9.72
N THR A 119 -7.41 24.40 8.84
CA THR A 119 -8.42 25.47 9.01
C THR A 119 -9.70 25.00 9.71
N GLY A 120 -9.82 23.71 10.04
CA GLY A 120 -10.98 23.13 10.68
C GLY A 120 -10.65 21.90 11.53
N PRO A 121 -11.67 21.20 12.05
CA PRO A 121 -11.48 20.07 12.95
C PRO A 121 -10.97 18.83 12.19
N ALA A 122 -9.91 18.24 12.72
CA ALA A 122 -9.40 16.92 12.36
C ALA A 122 -9.60 15.94 13.53
N TYR A 123 -10.25 14.80 13.28
CA TYR A 123 -10.60 13.83 14.32
C TYR A 123 -10.72 12.41 13.76
N THR A 124 -10.83 11.43 14.66
CA THR A 124 -11.05 10.02 14.32
C THR A 124 -12.52 9.66 14.57
N GLN A 125 -13.21 9.20 13.54
CA GLN A 125 -14.59 8.76 13.62
C GLN A 125 -14.66 7.24 13.79
N ASN A 126 -15.34 6.78 14.84
CA ASN A 126 -15.68 5.38 15.02
C ASN A 126 -16.78 4.97 14.03
N THR A 127 -16.55 3.92 13.24
CA THR A 127 -17.48 3.54 12.17
C THR A 127 -18.76 2.90 12.69
N GLN A 128 -18.76 2.30 13.89
CA GLN A 128 -19.98 1.71 14.46
C GLN A 128 -21.03 2.79 14.77
N ALA A 129 -20.61 3.92 15.33
CA ALA A 129 -21.52 5.05 15.58
C ALA A 129 -22.16 5.60 14.29
N MET A 130 -21.41 5.58 13.18
CA MET A 130 -21.91 5.91 11.84
C MET A 130 -22.94 4.89 11.35
N ILE A 131 -22.60 3.59 11.47
CA ILE A 131 -23.46 2.47 11.07
C ILE A 131 -24.79 2.50 11.83
N ASP A 132 -24.75 2.65 13.15
CA ASP A 132 -25.92 2.66 14.03
C ASP A 132 -26.84 3.86 13.73
N TYR A 133 -26.26 5.04 13.48
CA TYR A 133 -27.00 6.24 13.08
C TYR A 133 -27.69 6.06 11.73
N LEU A 134 -26.94 5.66 10.68
CA LEU A 134 -27.48 5.51 9.33
C LEU A 134 -28.51 4.38 9.23
N ALA A 135 -28.43 3.35 10.07
CA ALA A 135 -29.44 2.29 10.15
C ALA A 135 -30.83 2.81 10.53
N THR A 136 -30.93 3.98 11.17
CA THR A 136 -32.22 4.62 11.49
C THR A 136 -32.86 5.38 10.33
N ASN A 137 -32.16 5.53 9.19
CA ASN A 137 -32.54 6.37 8.05
C ASN A 137 -32.93 7.82 8.45
N PRO A 138 -32.06 8.55 9.16
CA PRO A 138 -32.40 9.82 9.81
C PRO A 138 -32.63 10.98 8.82
N ASP A 139 -32.07 10.87 7.61
CA ASP A 139 -32.15 11.85 6.52
C ASP A 139 -33.10 11.42 5.38
N GLY A 140 -33.70 10.24 5.47
CA GLY A 140 -34.59 9.70 4.44
C GLY A 140 -33.87 9.13 3.20
N LEU A 141 -32.54 9.22 3.09
CA LEU A 141 -31.77 8.83 1.90
C LEU A 141 -31.53 7.31 1.78
N GLY A 142 -31.86 6.54 2.81
CA GLY A 142 -31.73 5.08 2.86
C GLY A 142 -31.19 4.60 4.21
N ALA A 143 -31.74 3.49 4.71
CA ALA A 143 -31.21 2.84 5.91
C ALA A 143 -29.87 2.14 5.59
N GLY A 144 -28.80 2.54 6.29
CA GLY A 144 -27.44 2.12 5.95
C GLY A 144 -26.85 2.96 4.81
N THR A 145 -26.25 2.32 3.80
CA THR A 145 -25.67 3.05 2.66
C THR A 145 -26.73 3.67 1.76
N ALA A 146 -26.43 4.86 1.24
CA ALA A 146 -27.23 5.58 0.25
C ALA A 146 -27.17 4.95 -1.16
N ARG A 147 -26.22 4.03 -1.41
CA ARG A 147 -26.04 3.31 -2.69
C ARG A 147 -26.15 1.79 -2.54
N PRO A 148 -27.34 1.26 -2.17
CA PRO A 148 -27.56 -0.19 -2.05
C PRO A 148 -27.54 -0.92 -3.40
N ASP A 149 -27.56 -0.19 -4.52
CA ASP A 149 -27.30 -0.67 -5.88
C ASP A 149 -25.81 -0.92 -6.17
N ILE A 150 -24.90 -0.32 -5.40
CA ILE A 150 -23.44 -0.50 -5.52
C ILE A 150 -22.92 -1.40 -4.40
N PHE A 151 -23.25 -1.09 -3.14
CA PHE A 151 -22.63 -1.72 -1.97
C PHE A 151 -23.49 -2.86 -1.38
N LYS A 152 -22.84 -3.89 -0.86
CA LYS A 152 -23.44 -4.90 0.01
C LYS A 152 -23.69 -4.30 1.41
N PRO A 153 -24.66 -4.85 2.19
CA PRO A 153 -24.85 -4.44 3.59
C PRO A 153 -23.55 -4.54 4.39
N GLY A 154 -23.22 -3.49 5.16
CA GLY A 154 -21.96 -3.38 5.89
C GLY A 154 -20.85 -2.61 5.16
N HIS A 155 -21.07 -2.24 3.88
CA HIS A 155 -20.16 -1.41 3.09
C HIS A 155 -20.81 -0.04 2.80
N TYR A 156 -19.98 0.99 2.71
CA TYR A 156 -20.40 2.40 2.75
C TYR A 156 -19.48 3.26 1.86
N SER A 157 -19.94 4.48 1.57
CA SER A 157 -19.22 5.50 0.82
C SER A 157 -18.76 6.68 1.69
N PRO A 158 -17.82 7.53 1.23
CA PRO A 158 -17.57 8.84 1.82
C PRO A 158 -18.82 9.72 1.92
N PHE A 159 -19.81 9.57 1.03
CA PHE A 159 -21.10 10.26 1.16
C PHE A 159 -21.90 9.78 2.38
N ASP A 160 -21.86 8.48 2.70
CA ASP A 160 -22.48 7.95 3.93
C ASP A 160 -21.81 8.49 5.21
N LEU A 161 -20.50 8.68 5.18
CA LEU A 161 -19.77 9.37 6.25
C LEU A 161 -20.18 10.85 6.34
N LEU A 162 -20.35 11.54 5.21
CA LEU A 162 -20.84 12.92 5.17
C LEU A 162 -22.26 13.05 5.73
N ARG A 163 -23.17 12.13 5.39
CA ARG A 163 -24.52 12.02 5.96
C ARG A 163 -24.51 11.96 7.48
N PHE A 164 -23.66 11.11 8.05
CA PHE A 164 -23.47 11.03 9.50
C PHE A 164 -22.89 12.32 10.09
N ILE A 165 -21.86 12.91 9.46
CA ILE A 165 -21.20 14.13 9.94
C ILE A 165 -22.18 15.30 9.98
N VAL A 166 -22.85 15.61 8.87
CA VAL A 166 -23.82 16.71 8.80
C VAL A 166 -25.03 16.43 9.70
N GLY A 167 -25.45 15.17 9.82
CA GLY A 167 -26.59 14.78 10.64
C GLY A 167 -26.35 14.69 12.16
N THR A 168 -25.09 14.78 12.62
CA THR A 168 -24.73 14.69 14.05
C THR A 168 -23.98 15.90 14.61
N ARG A 169 -23.44 16.76 13.73
CA ARG A 169 -22.78 18.01 14.11
C ARG A 169 -23.78 19.15 14.20
N ALA A 170 -23.67 19.98 15.25
CA ALA A 170 -24.51 21.16 15.41
C ALA A 170 -24.05 22.37 14.57
N ASP A 171 -22.78 22.38 14.15
CA ASP A 171 -22.16 23.43 13.35
C ASP A 171 -22.23 23.16 11.83
N MET A 172 -22.88 22.08 11.39
CA MET A 172 -23.08 21.78 9.96
C MET A 172 -24.55 21.50 9.67
N ARG A 173 -25.03 21.86 8.48
CA ARG A 173 -26.36 21.48 8.00
C ARG A 173 -26.45 21.36 6.48
N TRP A 174 -27.42 20.58 6.03
CA TRP A 174 -27.88 20.61 4.64
C TRP A 174 -28.64 21.91 4.36
N GLU A 175 -28.50 22.44 3.15
CA GLU A 175 -29.26 23.60 2.67
C GLU A 175 -30.18 23.20 1.51
N GLY A 176 -31.49 23.34 1.73
CA GLY A 176 -32.50 22.87 0.78
C GLY A 176 -32.62 21.35 0.70
N ASP A 177 -33.21 20.88 -0.40
CA ASP A 177 -33.41 19.45 -0.69
C ASP A 177 -32.16 18.84 -1.33
N ILE A 178 -31.87 17.58 -0.99
CA ILE A 178 -30.80 16.80 -1.62
C ILE A 178 -31.35 16.11 -2.87
N THR A 179 -30.68 16.30 -4.02
CA THR A 179 -31.05 15.60 -5.26
C THR A 179 -30.53 14.17 -5.19
N SER A 180 -31.42 13.20 -5.42
CA SER A 180 -31.06 11.78 -5.44
C SER A 180 -30.15 11.46 -6.62
N TYR A 181 -29.25 10.49 -6.46
CA TYR A 181 -28.46 9.94 -7.57
C TYR A 181 -29.29 9.44 -8.76
N LYS A 182 -30.58 9.11 -8.55
CA LYS A 182 -31.49 8.67 -9.63
C LYS A 182 -32.06 9.82 -10.45
N ASP A 183 -32.12 11.01 -9.86
CA ASP A 183 -32.68 12.22 -10.45
C ASP A 183 -31.55 13.15 -10.97
N SER A 184 -30.32 12.99 -10.46
CA SER A 184 -29.11 13.63 -10.96
C SER A 184 -28.71 13.13 -12.34
N GLN A 185 -28.41 14.06 -13.24
CA GLN A 185 -27.81 13.76 -14.56
C GLN A 185 -26.42 13.10 -14.45
N TYR A 186 -25.74 13.22 -13.30
CA TYR A 186 -24.40 12.66 -13.08
C TYR A 186 -24.40 11.32 -12.35
N ASN A 187 -25.55 10.78 -11.92
CA ASN A 187 -25.68 9.55 -11.11
C ASN A 187 -24.89 9.60 -9.78
N THR A 188 -24.90 10.76 -9.13
CA THR A 188 -24.38 11.01 -7.78
C THR A 188 -25.38 11.86 -7.03
N PHE A 189 -25.35 11.88 -5.71
CA PHE A 189 -26.11 12.87 -4.96
C PHE A 189 -25.57 14.28 -5.22
N GLU A 190 -26.46 15.25 -5.36
CA GLU A 190 -26.13 16.68 -5.46
C GLU A 190 -26.80 17.42 -4.28
N TYR A 191 -26.04 18.26 -3.59
CA TYR A 191 -26.45 18.83 -2.30
C TYR A 191 -25.76 20.17 -2.05
N LYS A 192 -26.25 20.92 -1.06
CA LYS A 192 -25.60 22.11 -0.52
C LYS A 192 -25.38 21.96 0.97
N ILE A 193 -24.26 22.47 1.46
CA ILE A 193 -23.89 22.42 2.88
C ILE A 193 -23.55 23.83 3.36
N SER A 194 -24.01 24.14 4.57
CA SER A 194 -23.46 25.22 5.38
C SER A 194 -22.66 24.65 6.56
N TRP A 195 -21.51 25.24 6.83
CA TRP A 195 -20.71 25.01 8.04
C TRP A 195 -20.45 26.36 8.72
N ASP A 196 -20.85 26.47 9.99
CA ASP A 196 -20.47 27.56 10.91
C ASP A 196 -18.96 27.42 11.18
N ALA A 197 -18.18 28.01 10.27
CA ALA A 197 -16.73 27.90 10.25
C ALA A 197 -16.08 28.92 11.18
N ASN A 198 -16.82 29.99 11.53
CA ASN A 198 -16.35 31.06 12.41
C ASN A 198 -16.66 30.77 13.91
N GLY A 199 -17.67 29.94 14.19
CA GLY A 199 -18.05 29.46 15.52
C GLY A 199 -18.98 30.39 16.30
N ASP A 200 -19.72 31.29 15.64
CA ASP A 200 -20.65 32.23 16.28
C ASP A 200 -22.08 31.69 16.45
N GLY A 201 -22.38 30.51 15.89
CA GLY A 201 -23.68 29.85 15.97
C GLY A 201 -24.69 30.33 14.91
N LEU A 202 -24.26 31.15 13.95
CA LEU A 202 -25.01 31.51 12.77
C LEU A 202 -24.52 30.68 11.57
N PHE A 203 -25.30 30.71 10.49
CA PHE A 203 -24.92 30.15 9.20
C PHE A 203 -25.27 31.23 8.19
N ASP A 204 -24.29 32.04 7.82
CA ASP A 204 -24.50 33.23 6.98
C ASP A 204 -23.26 33.59 6.13
N GLU A 205 -23.32 34.71 5.41
CA GLU A 205 -22.22 35.15 4.54
C GLU A 205 -20.86 35.35 5.23
N ASN A 206 -20.79 35.43 6.57
CA ASN A 206 -19.52 35.54 7.30
C ASN A 206 -18.71 34.23 7.33
N ASP A 207 -19.35 33.07 7.04
CA ASP A 207 -18.66 31.78 6.85
C ASP A 207 -18.00 31.64 5.47
N GLY A 208 -18.20 32.60 4.55
CA GLY A 208 -17.51 32.68 3.27
C GLY A 208 -17.82 31.50 2.34
N GLU A 209 -16.79 30.77 1.87
CA GLU A 209 -16.96 29.62 0.95
C GLU A 209 -17.66 28.40 1.59
N HIS A 210 -17.94 28.46 2.90
CA HIS A 210 -18.58 27.39 3.66
C HIS A 210 -20.10 27.51 3.79
N PHE A 211 -20.71 28.68 3.52
CA PHE A 211 -22.17 28.90 3.61
C PHE A 211 -22.88 28.59 2.29
N ASN A 212 -23.98 27.82 2.35
CA ASN A 212 -24.87 27.48 1.24
C ASN A 212 -24.14 27.04 -0.04
N SER A 213 -23.07 26.26 0.15
CA SER A 213 -22.09 25.97 -0.88
C SER A 213 -22.40 24.63 -1.55
N GLU A 214 -22.47 24.64 -2.88
CA GLU A 214 -22.61 23.46 -3.75
C GLU A 214 -21.26 22.82 -4.09
N ASN A 215 -20.15 23.46 -3.73
CA ASN A 215 -18.80 23.01 -4.04
C ASN A 215 -18.25 21.97 -3.03
N TRP A 216 -19.03 21.56 -2.02
CA TRP A 216 -18.61 20.61 -1.00
C TRP A 216 -18.42 19.20 -1.58
N HIS A 217 -17.18 18.74 -1.60
CA HIS A 217 -16.81 17.38 -2.02
C HIS A 217 -15.77 16.82 -1.06
N PHE A 218 -15.13 15.72 -1.46
CA PHE A 218 -14.13 15.03 -0.66
C PHE A 218 -12.75 15.01 -1.35
N SER A 219 -11.71 15.03 -0.52
CA SER A 219 -10.36 14.55 -0.85
C SER A 219 -10.02 13.37 0.05
N ILE A 220 -9.16 12.48 -0.42
CA ILE A 220 -8.90 11.18 0.21
C ILE A 220 -7.43 10.98 0.56
N PHE A 221 -7.18 10.07 1.49
CA PHE A 221 -5.85 9.57 1.76
C PHE A 221 -5.96 8.11 2.21
N PRO A 222 -5.30 7.16 1.52
CA PRO A 222 -5.37 5.75 1.87
C PRO A 222 -4.72 5.48 3.24
N SER A 223 -4.97 4.28 3.77
CA SER A 223 -4.25 3.83 4.96
C SER A 223 -2.77 3.64 4.62
N ILE A 224 -1.92 4.48 5.20
CA ILE A 224 -0.45 4.46 5.08
C ILE A 224 0.24 3.71 6.24
N GLY A 225 -0.52 3.36 7.28
CA GLY A 225 0.01 2.86 8.55
C GLY A 225 0.97 3.88 9.18
N GLN A 226 2.19 3.43 9.48
CA GLN A 226 3.26 4.23 10.04
C GLN A 226 4.08 5.00 8.97
N ASN A 227 3.77 4.88 7.67
CA ASN A 227 4.59 5.51 6.62
C ASN A 227 4.39 7.04 6.55
N ARG A 228 5.38 7.81 7.04
CA ARG A 228 5.41 9.28 7.06
C ARG A 228 6.21 9.90 5.92
N GLN A 229 6.81 9.09 5.06
CA GLN A 229 7.58 9.54 3.89
C GLN A 229 6.69 10.27 2.86
N TYR A 230 5.39 9.94 2.87
CA TYR A 230 4.36 10.52 2.02
C TYR A 230 3.26 11.20 2.85
N GLY A 231 3.55 11.57 4.10
CA GLY A 231 2.58 12.00 5.12
C GLY A 231 1.80 13.27 4.78
N ASN A 232 0.79 13.09 3.94
CA ASN A 232 -0.32 13.94 3.58
C ASN A 232 -0.04 15.44 3.34
N ARG A 233 0.14 15.74 2.04
CA ARG A 233 0.07 17.09 1.46
C ARG A 233 -1.36 17.28 0.93
N SER A 234 -2.16 18.12 1.57
CA SER A 234 -3.51 18.56 1.14
C SER A 234 -4.62 17.51 0.90
N PHE A 235 -4.35 16.22 1.09
CA PHE A 235 -5.15 15.06 0.65
C PHE A 235 -5.22 14.97 -0.90
N GLU A 236 -5.51 13.78 -1.39
CA GLU A 236 -5.67 13.51 -2.81
C GLU A 236 -7.02 14.03 -3.30
N THR A 237 -7.01 15.03 -4.17
CA THR A 237 -8.19 15.46 -4.91
C THR A 237 -8.43 14.51 -6.08
N SER A 238 -9.69 14.14 -6.35
CA SER A 238 -10.05 13.35 -7.53
C SER A 238 -11.34 13.84 -8.20
N TYR A 239 -11.63 13.25 -9.37
CA TYR A 239 -12.91 13.40 -10.07
C TYR A 239 -13.90 12.26 -9.76
N ASP A 240 -13.62 11.41 -8.77
CA ASP A 240 -14.53 10.30 -8.43
C ASP A 240 -15.83 10.84 -7.79
N ARG A 241 -16.94 10.12 -7.99
CA ARG A 241 -18.24 10.41 -7.37
C ARG A 241 -18.22 9.96 -5.90
N ILE A 242 -18.61 10.86 -5.00
CA ILE A 242 -18.46 10.73 -3.54
C ILE A 242 -19.25 9.55 -2.94
N ASP A 243 -20.39 9.23 -3.54
CA ASP A 243 -21.27 8.12 -3.16
C ASP A 243 -20.89 6.79 -3.82
N GLN A 244 -19.97 6.80 -4.77
CA GLN A 244 -19.48 5.62 -5.51
C GLN A 244 -18.04 5.24 -5.16
N PHE A 245 -17.42 5.96 -4.23
CA PHE A 245 -16.11 5.61 -3.71
C PHE A 245 -16.27 4.66 -2.51
N TRP A 246 -15.48 3.58 -2.40
CA TRP A 246 -15.58 2.67 -1.25
C TRP A 246 -14.84 3.24 -0.03
N LEU A 247 -15.59 3.52 1.05
CA LEU A 247 -15.02 3.90 2.35
C LEU A 247 -14.52 2.67 3.12
N LYS A 248 -13.27 2.73 3.56
CA LYS A 248 -12.61 1.68 4.35
C LYS A 248 -12.07 2.22 5.67
N ARG A 249 -11.80 1.29 6.59
CA ARG A 249 -11.10 1.55 7.84
C ARG A 249 -9.69 2.11 7.61
N GLU A 250 -9.22 2.94 8.53
CA GLU A 250 -7.91 3.61 8.51
C GLU A 250 -7.64 4.50 7.27
N MET A 251 -8.63 4.73 6.38
CA MET A 251 -8.61 5.84 5.43
C MET A 251 -8.81 7.16 6.15
N LYS A 252 -8.28 8.24 5.58
CA LYS A 252 -8.63 9.61 5.98
C LYS A 252 -9.41 10.28 4.87
N ILE A 253 -10.52 10.93 5.23
CA ILE A 253 -11.38 11.69 4.33
C ILE A 253 -11.37 13.15 4.77
N ARG A 254 -11.15 14.07 3.83
CA ARG A 254 -11.32 15.51 4.04
C ARG A 254 -12.56 15.98 3.29
N PHE A 255 -13.51 16.60 3.98
CA PHE A 255 -14.64 17.29 3.36
C PHE A 255 -14.36 18.79 3.32
N LEU A 256 -14.46 19.39 2.12
CA LEU A 256 -14.17 20.79 1.89
C LEU A 256 -14.99 21.34 0.71
N PRO A 257 -15.34 22.64 0.70
CA PRO A 257 -15.75 23.29 -0.51
C PRO A 257 -14.53 23.48 -1.42
N PHE A 258 -14.65 23.08 -2.69
CA PHE A 258 -13.69 23.38 -3.75
C PHE A 258 -14.00 24.74 -4.40
N THR A 259 -13.20 25.20 -5.37
CA THR A 259 -13.60 26.31 -6.25
C THR A 259 -14.60 25.86 -7.32
N ASP A 260 -15.40 26.81 -7.81
CA ASP A 260 -16.33 26.61 -8.92
C ASP A 260 -15.63 25.94 -10.12
N GLU A 261 -14.40 26.35 -10.44
CA GLU A 261 -13.62 25.76 -11.54
C GLU A 261 -13.35 24.27 -11.34
N MET A 262 -13.10 23.80 -10.12
CA MET A 262 -12.85 22.39 -9.84
C MET A 262 -14.16 21.57 -9.83
N THR A 263 -15.24 22.13 -9.29
CA THR A 263 -16.58 21.54 -9.37
C THR A 263 -17.03 21.40 -10.82
N ASN A 264 -16.91 22.45 -11.63
CA ASN A 264 -17.25 22.42 -13.06
C ASN A 264 -16.37 21.46 -13.84
N ARG A 265 -15.06 21.40 -13.56
CA ARG A 265 -14.14 20.41 -14.15
C ARG A 265 -14.56 18.97 -13.82
N ARG A 266 -15.02 18.71 -12.59
CA ARG A 266 -15.57 17.41 -12.17
C ARG A 266 -16.87 17.07 -12.90
N HIS A 267 -17.81 18.02 -12.97
CA HIS A 267 -19.06 17.85 -13.71
C HIS A 267 -18.84 17.60 -15.20
N TRP A 268 -17.86 18.30 -15.81
CA TRP A 268 -17.48 18.06 -17.20
C TRP A 268 -16.98 16.62 -17.42
N VAL A 269 -16.11 16.10 -16.56
CA VAL A 269 -15.66 14.68 -16.60
C VAL A 269 -16.85 13.73 -16.50
N TRP A 270 -17.74 13.94 -15.52
CA TRP A 270 -18.92 13.10 -15.33
C TRP A 270 -19.87 13.12 -16.52
N GLN A 271 -19.96 14.25 -17.23
CA GLN A 271 -20.76 14.35 -18.45
C GLN A 271 -20.10 13.57 -19.60
N GLN A 272 -18.78 13.65 -19.80
CA GLN A 272 -18.11 12.87 -20.86
C GLN A 272 -18.28 11.36 -20.67
N GLU A 273 -18.16 10.90 -19.43
CA GLU A 273 -18.42 9.52 -19.01
C GLU A 273 -19.86 9.04 -19.31
N GLN A 274 -20.86 9.89 -19.01
CA GLN A 274 -22.28 9.64 -19.30
C GLN A 274 -22.57 9.63 -20.81
N ASP A 275 -22.07 10.64 -21.53
CA ASP A 275 -22.24 10.78 -22.98
C ASP A 275 -21.62 9.57 -23.72
N ARG A 276 -20.49 9.06 -23.24
CA ARG A 276 -19.83 7.87 -23.77
C ARG A 276 -20.68 6.62 -23.58
N LEU A 277 -21.17 6.37 -22.36
CA LEU A 277 -22.07 5.24 -22.09
C LEU A 277 -23.34 5.30 -22.96
N ALA A 278 -23.92 6.48 -23.16
CA ALA A 278 -25.08 6.68 -24.01
C ALA A 278 -24.79 6.50 -25.51
N ALA A 279 -23.61 6.89 -25.97
CA ALA A 279 -23.17 6.72 -27.37
C ALA A 279 -22.88 5.24 -27.73
N ASP A 280 -22.44 4.44 -26.75
CA ASP A 280 -22.12 3.02 -26.90
C ASP A 280 -23.31 2.09 -26.53
N ASP A 281 -24.56 2.55 -26.67
CA ASP A 281 -25.80 1.80 -26.38
C ASP A 281 -25.86 1.19 -24.95
N GLY A 282 -25.22 1.83 -23.98
CA GLY A 282 -25.13 1.34 -22.59
C GLY A 282 -24.00 0.33 -22.34
N LYS A 283 -23.10 0.12 -23.31
CA LYS A 283 -21.90 -0.71 -23.14
C LYS A 283 -20.74 0.08 -22.52
N TYR A 284 -19.92 -0.61 -21.75
CA TYR A 284 -18.75 -0.04 -21.11
C TYR A 284 -17.53 -0.24 -22.01
N ILE A 285 -17.42 0.59 -23.04
CA ILE A 285 -16.30 0.52 -23.99
C ILE A 285 -15.22 1.52 -23.58
N ILE A 286 -14.00 1.04 -23.34
CA ILE A 286 -12.81 1.90 -23.19
C ILE A 286 -12.17 2.07 -24.58
N PRO A 287 -12.22 3.26 -25.20
CA PRO A 287 -11.76 3.46 -26.57
C PRO A 287 -10.28 3.13 -26.81
N LYS A 288 -9.40 3.42 -25.83
CA LYS A 288 -7.94 3.32 -25.99
C LYS A 288 -7.29 2.73 -24.74
N VAL A 289 -6.39 1.78 -24.94
CA VAL A 289 -5.48 1.30 -23.90
C VAL A 289 -4.05 1.53 -24.35
N PHE A 290 -3.30 2.25 -23.53
CA PHE A 290 -1.93 2.65 -23.82
C PHE A 290 -0.91 1.90 -22.96
N HIS A 291 0.27 1.71 -23.52
CA HIS A 291 1.49 1.44 -22.79
C HIS A 291 2.48 2.59 -23.07
N ILE A 292 3.11 3.13 -22.03
CA ILE A 292 4.12 4.18 -22.13
C ILE A 292 5.42 3.66 -21.55
N ASN A 293 6.44 3.53 -22.38
CA ASN A 293 7.80 3.32 -21.93
C ASN A 293 8.42 4.68 -21.58
N SER A 294 8.56 4.99 -20.29
CA SER A 294 9.05 6.31 -19.85
C SER A 294 10.53 6.60 -20.17
N PHE A 295 11.29 5.62 -20.69
CA PHE A 295 12.73 5.77 -21.06
C PHE A 295 12.89 6.15 -22.52
N THR A 296 12.14 5.49 -23.41
CA THR A 296 12.13 5.80 -24.84
C THR A 296 11.16 6.93 -25.18
N GLY A 297 10.21 7.24 -24.28
CA GLY A 297 9.06 8.09 -24.59
C GLY A 297 8.09 7.42 -25.56
N GLU A 298 8.22 6.10 -25.77
CA GLU A 298 7.40 5.34 -26.71
C GLU A 298 6.00 5.14 -26.15
N LEU A 299 5.01 5.63 -26.89
CA LEU A 299 3.59 5.43 -26.65
C LEU A 299 3.08 4.35 -27.61
N GLN A 300 2.74 3.19 -27.06
CA GLN A 300 2.10 2.10 -27.79
C GLN A 300 0.60 2.07 -27.47
N VAL A 301 -0.26 2.00 -28.49
CA VAL A 301 -1.65 1.59 -28.30
C VAL A 301 -1.68 0.07 -28.27
N VAL A 302 -1.99 -0.51 -27.11
CA VAL A 302 -1.97 -1.97 -26.88
C VAL A 302 -3.33 -2.62 -27.08
N ALA A 303 -4.43 -1.89 -26.85
CA ALA A 303 -5.78 -2.32 -27.17
C ALA A 303 -6.66 -1.11 -27.56
N GLN A 304 -7.77 -1.39 -28.25
CA GLN A 304 -8.78 -0.40 -28.63
C GLN A 304 -10.17 -0.98 -28.45
N ASN A 305 -11.14 -0.11 -28.14
CA ASN A 305 -12.56 -0.43 -27.96
C ASN A 305 -12.78 -1.65 -27.06
N VAL A 306 -12.19 -1.63 -25.87
CA VAL A 306 -12.26 -2.74 -24.91
C VAL A 306 -13.63 -2.71 -24.24
N GLU A 307 -14.48 -3.68 -24.56
CA GLU A 307 -15.74 -3.88 -23.85
C GLU A 307 -15.43 -4.50 -22.48
N VAL A 308 -15.66 -3.73 -21.42
CA VAL A 308 -15.41 -4.15 -20.04
C VAL A 308 -16.58 -5.00 -19.54
N HIS A 309 -16.24 -6.09 -18.85
CA HIS A 309 -17.21 -7.00 -18.25
C HIS A 309 -16.93 -7.17 -16.76
N PRO A 310 -17.97 -7.20 -15.89
CA PRO A 310 -17.80 -7.44 -14.47
C PRO A 310 -17.38 -8.90 -14.22
N PHE A 311 -16.19 -9.11 -13.68
CA PHE A 311 -15.76 -10.41 -13.18
C PHE A 311 -16.38 -10.70 -11.81
N ASN A 312 -16.83 -9.69 -11.05
CA ASN A 312 -17.47 -9.85 -9.72
C ASN A 312 -16.54 -10.47 -8.65
N LEU A 313 -15.23 -10.20 -8.73
CA LEU A 313 -14.26 -10.73 -7.77
C LEU A 313 -14.57 -10.27 -6.33
N ARG A 314 -14.84 -8.97 -6.15
CA ARG A 314 -15.19 -8.33 -4.86
C ARG A 314 -16.69 -8.39 -4.55
N SER A 315 -17.29 -9.55 -4.77
CA SER A 315 -18.71 -9.84 -4.43
C SER A 315 -19.01 -9.82 -2.92
N ASP A 316 -17.99 -9.68 -2.08
CA ASP A 316 -18.08 -9.35 -0.66
C ASP A 316 -18.49 -7.90 -0.43
N VAL A 317 -17.94 -6.97 -1.22
CA VAL A 317 -18.16 -5.51 -1.09
C VAL A 317 -19.30 -5.02 -1.97
N PHE A 318 -19.32 -5.46 -3.23
CA PHE A 318 -20.14 -4.86 -4.28
C PHE A 318 -21.29 -5.77 -4.72
N GLN A 319 -22.37 -5.15 -5.21
CA GLN A 319 -23.45 -5.85 -5.89
C GLN A 319 -22.96 -6.52 -7.18
N GLU A 320 -23.71 -7.53 -7.63
CA GLU A 320 -23.41 -8.21 -8.89
C GLU A 320 -23.58 -7.24 -10.07
N GLY A 321 -22.60 -7.21 -10.97
CA GLY A 321 -22.57 -6.31 -12.12
C GLY A 321 -21.80 -5.00 -11.91
N VAL A 322 -21.40 -4.67 -10.67
CA VAL A 322 -20.54 -3.51 -10.41
C VAL A 322 -19.15 -3.78 -10.98
N MET A 323 -18.70 -2.92 -11.89
CA MET A 323 -17.35 -2.95 -12.46
C MET A 323 -16.37 -2.12 -11.64
N THR A 324 -15.11 -2.52 -11.68
CA THR A 324 -13.95 -1.89 -11.06
C THR A 324 -12.83 -1.70 -12.10
N GLU A 325 -11.78 -0.97 -11.76
CA GLU A 325 -10.60 -0.87 -12.63
C GLU A 325 -9.93 -2.23 -12.87
N MET A 326 -9.98 -3.15 -11.88
CA MET A 326 -9.49 -4.51 -12.06
C MET A 326 -10.28 -5.24 -13.15
N ASP A 327 -11.61 -5.11 -13.20
CA ASP A 327 -12.42 -5.71 -14.26
C ASP A 327 -12.04 -5.17 -15.65
N ALA A 328 -11.68 -3.89 -15.73
CA ALA A 328 -11.21 -3.28 -16.97
C ALA A 328 -9.85 -3.87 -17.41
N TRP A 329 -8.87 -3.96 -16.52
CA TRP A 329 -7.58 -4.59 -16.82
C TRP A 329 -7.67 -6.09 -17.13
N LEU A 330 -8.56 -6.82 -16.47
CA LEU A 330 -8.86 -8.23 -16.79
C LEU A 330 -9.54 -8.37 -18.16
N SER A 331 -10.39 -7.42 -18.54
CA SER A 331 -11.00 -7.37 -19.88
C SER A 331 -9.94 -7.10 -20.96
N VAL A 332 -8.96 -6.21 -20.69
CA VAL A 332 -7.77 -6.03 -21.55
C VAL A 332 -7.00 -7.34 -21.67
N ALA A 333 -6.64 -7.98 -20.55
CA ALA A 333 -5.87 -9.22 -20.53
C ALA A 333 -6.52 -10.29 -21.42
N LYS A 334 -7.84 -10.48 -21.28
CA LYS A 334 -8.64 -11.43 -22.05
C LYS A 334 -8.79 -11.06 -23.53
N GLN A 335 -8.83 -9.77 -23.88
CA GLN A 335 -8.98 -9.32 -25.27
C GLN A 335 -7.70 -9.48 -26.09
N ILE A 336 -6.53 -9.22 -25.50
CA ILE A 336 -5.23 -9.23 -26.22
C ILE A 336 -4.29 -10.38 -25.81
N ASP A 337 -4.79 -11.36 -25.04
CA ASP A 337 -4.04 -12.50 -24.49
C ASP A 337 -2.78 -12.05 -23.72
N ALA A 338 -2.92 -10.96 -22.94
CA ALA A 338 -1.83 -10.36 -22.19
C ALA A 338 -1.68 -10.99 -20.81
N ASP A 339 -0.45 -11.32 -20.44
CA ASP A 339 -0.11 -11.79 -19.09
C ASP A 339 -0.10 -10.59 -18.11
N ILE A 340 -1.24 -10.35 -17.46
CA ILE A 340 -1.44 -9.34 -16.41
C ILE A 340 -1.89 -10.08 -15.16
N ARG A 341 -1.26 -9.80 -14.01
CA ARG A 341 -1.56 -10.55 -12.78
C ARG A 341 -1.61 -9.68 -11.54
N PHE A 342 -2.38 -10.14 -10.56
CA PHE A 342 -2.71 -9.42 -9.34
C PHE A 342 -2.33 -10.24 -8.09
N THR A 343 -1.96 -9.54 -7.02
CA THR A 343 -1.65 -10.12 -5.70
C THR A 343 -2.50 -9.43 -4.65
N TRP A 344 -3.07 -10.21 -3.73
CA TRP A 344 -3.71 -9.65 -2.54
C TRP A 344 -2.70 -9.01 -1.58
N TRP A 345 -2.88 -7.70 -1.34
CA TRP A 345 -2.20 -6.92 -0.33
C TRP A 345 -3.09 -6.83 0.92
N ALA A 346 -2.67 -7.48 2.01
CA ALA A 346 -3.37 -7.49 3.30
C ALA A 346 -3.03 -6.23 4.15
N THR A 347 -2.69 -6.37 5.43
CA THR A 347 -2.04 -5.28 6.18
C THR A 347 -0.53 -5.32 5.89
N MET A 348 0.04 -4.26 5.33
CA MET A 348 1.46 -4.22 4.97
C MET A 348 2.36 -4.13 6.21
N SER A 349 3.67 -4.32 6.06
CA SER A 349 4.63 -4.13 7.14
C SER A 349 4.71 -2.67 7.64
N SER A 350 4.24 -1.68 6.88
CA SER A 350 4.03 -0.33 7.41
C SER A 350 2.88 -0.25 8.43
N GLY A 351 2.02 -1.28 8.52
CA GLY A 351 0.72 -1.20 9.19
C GLY A 351 -0.39 -0.62 8.30
N ALA A 352 -0.11 -0.32 7.03
CA ALA A 352 -1.11 0.12 6.06
C ALA A 352 -2.17 -0.96 5.84
N VAL A 353 -3.44 -0.62 6.09
CA VAL A 353 -4.57 -1.52 5.84
C VAL A 353 -4.98 -1.37 4.37
N VAL A 354 -4.45 -2.25 3.52
CA VAL A 354 -4.75 -2.23 2.08
C VAL A 354 -6.04 -3.01 1.83
N GLU A 355 -6.04 -4.33 2.03
CA GLU A 355 -7.18 -5.26 1.90
C GLU A 355 -7.75 -5.34 0.46
N HIS A 356 -6.86 -5.53 -0.52
CA HIS A 356 -7.14 -5.43 -1.95
C HIS A 356 -6.20 -6.19 -2.89
N PHE A 357 -6.53 -6.20 -4.19
CA PHE A 357 -5.70 -6.72 -5.26
C PHE A 357 -4.90 -5.62 -5.98
N ALA A 358 -3.58 -5.70 -5.88
CA ALA A 358 -2.65 -4.88 -6.67
C ALA A 358 -2.15 -5.70 -7.86
N MET A 359 -2.13 -5.10 -9.06
CA MET A 359 -1.39 -5.59 -10.22
C MET A 359 0.10 -5.69 -9.84
N MET A 360 0.66 -6.89 -9.94
CA MET A 360 2.04 -7.21 -9.54
C MET A 360 2.87 -7.79 -10.69
N TYR A 361 2.27 -7.96 -11.86
CA TYR A 361 2.95 -8.39 -13.08
C TYR A 361 2.19 -7.86 -14.29
N ASP A 362 2.93 -7.42 -15.30
CA ASP A 362 2.43 -7.22 -16.66
C ASP A 362 3.47 -7.67 -17.69
N GLN A 363 3.03 -8.08 -18.88
CA GLN A 363 3.91 -8.57 -19.94
C GLN A 363 4.92 -7.55 -20.50
N TRP A 364 4.75 -6.25 -20.26
CA TRP A 364 5.61 -5.17 -20.78
C TRP A 364 6.72 -4.79 -19.80
N THR A 365 6.51 -4.92 -18.48
CA THR A 365 7.55 -4.69 -17.46
C THR A 365 8.08 -5.95 -16.79
N GLY A 366 7.32 -7.04 -16.81
CA GLY A 366 7.57 -8.21 -15.98
C GLY A 366 6.95 -8.03 -14.59
N PRO A 367 7.53 -8.62 -13.53
CA PRO A 367 7.00 -8.49 -12.19
C PRO A 367 7.38 -7.16 -11.54
N TYR A 368 6.44 -6.65 -10.76
CA TYR A 368 6.47 -5.36 -10.08
C TYR A 368 7.40 -5.42 -8.86
N GLY A 369 8.65 -4.94 -9.01
CA GLY A 369 9.67 -4.99 -7.96
C GLY A 369 9.45 -4.09 -6.73
N GLY A 370 8.50 -3.16 -6.83
CA GLY A 370 8.22 -2.14 -5.83
C GLY A 370 7.20 -1.11 -6.31
N TRP A 371 6.76 -0.26 -5.39
CA TRP A 371 5.69 0.75 -5.46
C TRP A 371 5.61 1.60 -6.75
N THR A 372 6.67 1.65 -7.56
CA THR A 372 6.79 2.57 -8.72
C THR A 372 7.02 1.91 -10.09
N ALA A 373 7.06 0.57 -10.21
CA ALA A 373 7.45 -0.09 -11.47
C ALA A 373 6.48 0.15 -12.65
N THR A 374 5.17 0.20 -12.37
CA THR A 374 4.14 0.69 -13.31
C THR A 374 3.08 1.54 -12.64
N SER A 375 2.84 2.75 -13.14
CA SER A 375 1.66 3.51 -12.75
C SER A 375 0.58 3.32 -13.84
N PRO A 376 -0.46 2.52 -13.59
CA PRO A 376 -1.66 2.61 -14.39
C PRO A 376 -2.35 3.96 -14.17
N SER A 377 -2.93 4.48 -15.24
CA SER A 377 -3.58 5.79 -15.33
C SER A 377 -4.86 5.66 -16.17
N ARG A 378 -5.85 6.51 -15.93
CA ARG A 378 -7.21 6.31 -16.45
C ARG A 378 -8.01 7.61 -16.57
N GLY A 379 -9.20 7.51 -17.12
CA GLY A 379 -10.19 8.58 -17.15
C GLY A 379 -10.27 9.26 -18.51
N GLU A 380 -10.25 10.59 -18.51
CA GLU A 380 -10.37 11.41 -19.72
C GLU A 380 -9.00 11.98 -20.12
N LEU A 381 -8.59 11.88 -21.39
CA LEU A 381 -7.25 12.33 -21.79
C LEU A 381 -7.04 13.82 -21.54
N ALA A 382 -8.12 14.60 -21.59
CA ALA A 382 -8.12 16.02 -21.30
C ALA A 382 -7.73 16.37 -19.86
N THR A 383 -7.88 15.44 -18.90
CA THR A 383 -7.59 15.67 -17.46
C THR A 383 -6.33 14.95 -16.96
N ALA A 384 -5.73 14.08 -17.77
CA ALA A 384 -4.57 13.26 -17.40
C ALA A 384 -3.37 14.08 -16.88
N GLY A 385 -3.23 15.33 -17.33
CA GLY A 385 -2.16 16.24 -16.91
C GLY A 385 -2.49 17.13 -15.70
N ASP A 386 -3.76 17.22 -15.28
CA ASP A 386 -4.26 18.31 -14.42
C ASP A 386 -3.51 18.41 -13.07
N PHE A 387 -3.09 17.28 -12.50
CA PHE A 387 -2.40 17.19 -11.20
C PHE A 387 -0.89 16.83 -11.30
N THR A 388 -0.33 16.80 -12.52
CA THR A 388 0.99 16.18 -12.76
C THR A 388 2.18 17.13 -12.75
N TYR A 389 1.94 18.45 -12.77
CA TYR A 389 2.99 19.48 -12.90
C TYR A 389 3.08 20.38 -11.66
N THR A 390 4.26 20.94 -11.42
CA THR A 390 4.49 22.01 -10.44
C THR A 390 5.19 23.19 -11.14
N PRO A 391 4.51 24.31 -11.42
CA PRO A 391 3.07 24.54 -11.20
C PRO A 391 2.18 23.68 -12.12
N PRO A 392 0.94 23.37 -11.72
CA PRO A 392 -0.03 22.67 -12.56
C PRO A 392 -0.36 23.44 -13.85
N ALA A 393 -0.71 22.72 -14.92
CA ALA A 393 -0.91 23.31 -16.25
C ALA A 393 -2.27 24.01 -16.42
N CYS A 394 -3.33 23.45 -15.83
CA CYS A 394 -4.71 23.94 -15.81
C CYS A 394 -5.22 24.56 -17.13
N ASN A 395 -4.90 23.92 -18.25
CA ASN A 395 -5.30 24.34 -19.58
C ASN A 395 -6.75 23.96 -19.88
N PHE A 396 -7.70 24.55 -19.14
CA PHE A 396 -9.15 24.39 -19.32
C PHE A 396 -9.93 25.68 -19.00
N ASN A 397 -11.17 25.73 -19.46
CA ASN A 397 -12.12 26.83 -19.28
C ASN A 397 -12.77 26.81 -17.88
N ARG A 398 -13.43 27.90 -17.47
CA ARG A 398 -14.14 27.97 -16.17
C ARG A 398 -15.33 27.00 -16.03
N ASP A 399 -15.87 26.52 -17.16
CA ASP A 399 -16.91 25.49 -17.22
C ASP A 399 -16.34 24.05 -17.20
N GLY A 400 -15.03 23.89 -17.02
CA GLY A 400 -14.35 22.60 -17.01
C GLY A 400 -13.95 22.06 -18.40
N SER A 401 -14.45 22.66 -19.48
CA SER A 401 -14.20 22.20 -20.85
C SER A 401 -12.77 22.50 -21.33
N SER A 402 -12.32 21.76 -22.34
CA SER A 402 -11.04 22.05 -23.00
C SER A 402 -11.09 23.40 -23.74
N PRO A 403 -10.03 24.23 -23.67
CA PRO A 403 -10.06 25.60 -24.16
C PRO A 403 -9.93 25.62 -25.68
N ALA A 404 -10.66 26.50 -26.33
CA ALA A 404 -10.41 26.77 -27.75
C ALA A 404 -9.06 27.49 -27.90
N SER A 405 -8.39 27.28 -29.02
CA SER A 405 -7.09 27.90 -29.32
C SER A 405 -7.16 29.43 -29.17
N GLY A 406 -6.45 29.97 -28.16
CA GLY A 406 -6.38 31.41 -27.90
C GLY A 406 -7.36 31.94 -26.85
N MET A 407 -8.07 31.08 -26.11
CA MET A 407 -8.75 31.46 -24.87
C MET A 407 -7.78 31.45 -23.69
N ASP A 408 -7.93 32.41 -22.77
CA ASP A 408 -7.18 32.42 -21.51
C ASP A 408 -7.70 31.29 -20.59
N PRO A 409 -6.82 30.43 -20.04
CA PRO A 409 -7.21 29.36 -19.12
C PRO A 409 -7.65 29.90 -17.75
N ILE A 410 -8.07 29.01 -16.83
CA ILE A 410 -8.38 29.41 -15.45
C ILE A 410 -7.22 30.15 -14.78
N ASN A 411 -7.57 31.04 -13.83
CA ASN A 411 -6.59 31.88 -13.12
C ASN A 411 -5.47 31.02 -12.48
N PRO A 412 -4.18 31.29 -12.73
CA PRO A 412 -3.06 30.54 -12.16
C PRO A 412 -3.07 30.41 -10.63
N ALA A 413 -3.62 31.40 -9.90
CA ALA A 413 -3.77 31.32 -8.45
C ALA A 413 -4.89 30.36 -7.98
N VAL A 414 -5.96 30.23 -8.77
CA VAL A 414 -7.04 29.24 -8.55
C VAL A 414 -6.54 27.85 -8.91
N CYS A 415 -5.88 27.74 -10.07
CA CYS A 415 -5.17 26.54 -10.51
C CYS A 415 -4.22 26.00 -9.42
N ALA A 416 -3.36 26.86 -8.86
CA ALA A 416 -2.45 26.49 -7.79
C ALA A 416 -3.11 26.29 -6.40
N LYS A 417 -4.42 26.61 -6.23
CA LYS A 417 -5.16 26.33 -4.99
C LYS A 417 -5.59 24.86 -4.93
N GLU A 418 -6.11 24.31 -6.03
CA GLU A 418 -6.75 22.98 -6.04
C GLU A 418 -5.93 21.88 -6.76
N TRP A 419 -5.09 22.25 -7.74
CA TRP A 419 -4.33 21.30 -8.56
C TRP A 419 -2.83 21.22 -8.24
N GLN A 420 -2.31 22.10 -7.37
CA GLN A 420 -0.91 22.05 -6.96
C GLN A 420 -0.70 20.93 -5.92
N THR A 421 -0.69 19.68 -6.37
CA THR A 421 -0.25 18.55 -5.55
C THR A 421 1.23 18.29 -5.80
N PHE A 422 2.08 18.67 -4.85
CA PHE A 422 3.49 18.26 -4.88
C PHE A 422 3.56 16.79 -4.44
N ASN A 423 3.64 15.84 -5.39
CA ASN A 423 3.85 14.39 -5.18
C ASN A 423 3.31 13.79 -3.87
N GLY A 424 1.98 13.62 -3.77
CA GLY A 424 1.41 12.63 -2.85
C GLY A 424 1.55 11.23 -3.45
N THR A 425 0.67 10.94 -4.40
CA THR A 425 0.35 9.58 -4.90
C THR A 425 -0.32 9.56 -6.29
N GLY A 426 -0.42 10.70 -7.00
CA GLY A 426 -0.87 10.76 -8.41
C GLY A 426 -2.27 11.36 -8.71
N ALA A 427 -3.09 11.69 -7.71
CA ALA A 427 -4.43 12.31 -7.85
C ALA A 427 -5.40 11.55 -8.77
N VAL A 428 -5.61 11.96 -10.03
CA VAL A 428 -6.39 11.11 -10.97
C VAL A 428 -5.77 9.71 -11.11
N ASN A 429 -4.44 9.63 -11.03
CA ASN A 429 -3.65 8.41 -11.04
C ASN A 429 -3.34 7.86 -9.63
N ASN A 430 -4.12 8.25 -8.60
CA ASN A 430 -3.98 7.77 -7.23
C ASN A 430 -3.77 6.25 -7.15
N GLU A 431 -2.85 5.85 -6.27
CA GLU A 431 -2.45 4.48 -5.96
C GLU A 431 -3.51 3.67 -5.17
N PHE A 432 -4.78 3.83 -5.51
CA PHE A 432 -5.78 2.86 -5.11
C PHE A 432 -5.61 1.59 -5.94
N THR A 433 -5.57 0.48 -5.22
CA THR A 433 -5.66 -0.87 -5.77
C THR A 433 -6.91 -1.06 -6.61
N TYR A 434 -6.77 -1.81 -7.69
CA TYR A 434 -7.64 -1.75 -8.87
C TYR A 434 -9.06 -2.28 -8.61
N ASP A 435 -9.21 -3.16 -7.63
CA ASP A 435 -10.49 -3.70 -7.18
C ASP A 435 -11.24 -2.76 -6.19
N SER A 436 -10.63 -1.65 -5.74
CA SER A 436 -11.29 -0.67 -4.87
C SER A 436 -12.03 0.43 -5.63
N ARG A 437 -11.55 0.75 -6.83
CA ARG A 437 -12.03 1.89 -7.61
C ARG A 437 -13.12 1.44 -8.55
N ILE A 438 -14.36 1.80 -8.23
CA ILE A 438 -15.54 1.49 -9.04
C ILE A 438 -15.46 2.22 -10.38
N MET A 439 -15.88 1.53 -11.43
CA MET A 439 -16.02 2.00 -12.80
C MET A 439 -17.52 1.97 -13.15
N THR A 440 -18.27 2.97 -12.69
CA THR A 440 -19.70 3.13 -13.00
C THR A 440 -19.97 3.66 -14.40
N TYR A 441 -18.93 4.14 -15.10
CA TYR A 441 -18.99 4.64 -16.47
C TYR A 441 -17.69 4.33 -17.24
N PRO A 442 -17.76 4.28 -18.58
CA PRO A 442 -16.58 4.07 -19.41
C PRO A 442 -15.68 5.32 -19.50
N TRP A 443 -14.41 5.14 -19.14
CA TRP A 443 -13.35 6.13 -19.34
C TRP A 443 -12.91 6.22 -20.80
N GLU A 444 -12.43 7.38 -21.24
CA GLU A 444 -11.79 7.52 -22.56
C GLU A 444 -10.53 6.64 -22.72
N TYR A 445 -9.78 6.42 -21.65
CA TYR A 445 -8.56 5.62 -21.71
C TYR A 445 -8.24 4.82 -20.44
N LEU A 446 -7.46 3.75 -20.68
CA LEU A 446 -6.52 3.17 -19.73
C LEU A 446 -5.10 3.38 -20.25
N GLN A 447 -4.13 3.45 -19.36
CA GLN A 447 -2.72 3.61 -19.67
C GLN A 447 -1.90 2.87 -18.63
N LEU A 448 -0.81 2.22 -19.04
CA LEU A 448 0.19 1.66 -18.16
C LEU A 448 1.53 2.38 -18.42
N VAL A 449 2.05 3.12 -17.45
CA VAL A 449 3.35 3.79 -17.57
C VAL A 449 4.42 2.93 -16.92
N SER A 450 5.35 2.41 -17.73
CA SER A 450 6.47 1.59 -17.27
C SER A 450 7.67 2.42 -16.84
N PHE A 451 8.19 2.12 -15.66
CA PHE A 451 9.37 2.74 -15.08
C PHE A 451 10.44 1.69 -14.72
N LYS A 452 11.52 1.68 -15.49
CA LYS A 452 12.78 0.98 -15.30
C LYS A 452 13.67 1.79 -14.36
N PHE A 453 13.51 1.54 -13.05
CA PHE A 453 14.15 2.31 -11.99
C PHE A 453 15.67 2.09 -11.82
N GLU A 454 16.35 1.31 -12.67
CA GLU A 454 17.83 1.08 -12.66
C GLU A 454 18.73 2.33 -12.51
N GLN A 455 18.21 3.55 -12.69
CA GLN A 455 18.94 4.83 -12.55
C GLN A 455 18.34 5.82 -11.54
N ARG A 456 17.20 5.51 -10.91
CA ARG A 456 16.66 6.29 -9.78
C ARG A 456 16.79 5.41 -8.55
N ASN A 457 17.30 5.97 -7.46
CA ASN A 457 17.64 5.23 -6.23
C ASN A 457 16.42 4.68 -5.44
N SER A 458 15.34 4.21 -6.09
CA SER A 458 14.41 3.29 -5.43
C SER A 458 15.16 2.00 -5.17
N ILE A 459 15.03 1.48 -3.95
CA ILE A 459 15.86 0.37 -3.48
C ILE A 459 15.16 -0.94 -3.84
N ASP A 460 14.74 -1.00 -5.10
CA ASP A 460 14.05 -2.12 -5.69
C ASP A 460 15.08 -3.15 -6.12
N VAL A 461 15.02 -4.29 -5.42
CA VAL A 461 15.74 -5.50 -5.80
C VAL A 461 15.15 -6.00 -7.11
N ASP A 462 15.60 -5.43 -8.22
CA ASP A 462 15.23 -5.88 -9.55
C ASP A 462 15.78 -7.29 -9.75
N LEU A 463 14.86 -8.27 -9.78
CA LEU A 463 15.18 -9.67 -9.92
C LEU A 463 15.69 -10.02 -11.35
N HIS A 464 15.67 -9.11 -12.33
CA HIS A 464 15.58 -9.47 -13.76
C HIS A 464 16.84 -9.45 -14.63
N LYS A 465 18.07 -9.28 -14.10
CA LYS A 465 19.27 -9.25 -14.98
C LYS A 465 20.39 -10.25 -14.71
N ASP A 466 20.79 -10.45 -13.46
CA ASP A 466 21.83 -11.45 -13.12
C ASP A 466 21.53 -12.22 -11.83
N HIS A 467 20.38 -11.93 -11.22
CA HIS A 467 19.96 -12.40 -9.91
C HIS A 467 21.02 -12.18 -8.81
N LYS A 468 21.71 -11.04 -8.79
CA LYS A 468 22.72 -10.68 -7.78
C LYS A 468 22.51 -9.28 -7.22
N ILE A 469 22.89 -9.09 -5.96
CA ILE A 469 22.99 -7.79 -5.28
C ILE A 469 24.16 -7.80 -4.31
N ASP A 470 24.99 -6.78 -4.36
CA ASP A 470 26.03 -6.54 -3.36
C ASP A 470 25.43 -5.82 -2.14
N VAL A 471 25.81 -6.27 -0.94
CA VAL A 471 25.34 -5.74 0.34
C VAL A 471 26.49 -5.50 1.31
N TYR A 472 26.29 -4.52 2.19
CA TYR A 472 27.17 -4.34 3.34
C TYR A 472 26.80 -5.29 4.48
N ILE A 473 27.82 -5.88 5.09
CA ILE A 473 27.66 -6.73 6.28
C ILE A 473 27.89 -5.83 7.49
N ALA A 474 26.80 -5.29 8.05
CA ALA A 474 26.84 -4.57 9.32
C ALA A 474 27.05 -5.56 10.49
N LYS A 475 27.19 -5.06 11.71
CA LYS A 475 27.41 -5.92 12.88
C LYS A 475 26.24 -6.88 13.16
N ASP A 476 25.01 -6.39 13.12
CA ASP A 476 23.78 -7.09 13.51
C ASP A 476 22.77 -7.31 12.36
N GLU A 477 23.02 -6.77 11.18
CA GLU A 477 22.14 -6.87 10.00
C GLU A 477 22.96 -6.89 8.69
N LEU A 478 22.32 -7.11 7.55
CA LEU A 478 22.86 -6.69 6.25
C LEU A 478 22.19 -5.38 5.86
N GLN A 479 22.92 -4.51 5.17
CA GLN A 479 22.39 -3.26 4.65
C GLN A 479 22.47 -3.28 3.13
N HIS A 480 21.31 -3.15 2.49
CA HIS A 480 21.23 -3.05 1.04
C HIS A 480 21.40 -1.59 0.65
N THR A 481 22.48 -1.30 -0.08
CA THR A 481 22.64 -0.02 -0.75
C THR A 481 23.30 -0.25 -2.11
N THR A 482 22.84 0.45 -3.13
CA THR A 482 23.65 0.66 -4.33
C THR A 482 24.79 1.61 -3.95
N LEU A 483 26.04 1.20 -4.18
CA LEU A 483 27.25 2.01 -3.97
C LEU A 483 27.18 3.41 -4.61
N ASP A 484 26.34 3.58 -5.63
CA ASP A 484 26.12 4.82 -6.39
C ASP A 484 24.87 5.63 -5.95
N SER A 485 24.37 5.48 -4.72
CA SER A 485 23.22 6.24 -4.19
C SER A 485 23.53 7.73 -3.91
N LEU A 486 24.15 8.41 -4.88
CA LEU A 486 24.54 9.82 -4.85
C LEU A 486 23.30 10.71 -4.89
N GLY A 487 22.86 11.18 -3.72
CA GLY A 487 22.00 12.35 -3.60
C GLY A 487 20.98 12.35 -2.46
N ASP A 488 20.49 11.20 -2.01
CA ASP A 488 19.29 11.18 -1.15
C ASP A 488 19.57 11.03 0.36
N PHE A 489 20.81 10.78 0.77
CA PHE A 489 21.23 10.54 2.16
C PHE A 489 22.56 11.23 2.51
N ASP A 490 22.68 11.86 3.69
CA ASP A 490 23.96 12.38 4.22
C ASP A 490 24.85 11.28 4.81
N MET A 491 24.25 10.32 5.53
CA MET A 491 24.98 9.46 6.46
C MET A 491 24.93 7.99 6.07
N TYR A 492 25.90 7.59 5.24
CA TYR A 492 26.33 6.18 5.21
C TYR A 492 26.93 5.78 6.57
N PRO A 493 26.53 4.65 7.17
CA PRO A 493 27.14 4.13 8.38
C PRO A 493 28.49 3.45 8.07
N THR A 494 29.47 4.23 7.58
CA THR A 494 30.84 3.75 7.30
C THR A 494 31.57 3.18 8.52
N ALA A 495 31.04 3.40 9.73
CA ALA A 495 31.60 2.93 11.00
C ALA A 495 31.16 1.51 11.43
N ASP A 496 29.99 1.03 10.97
CA ASP A 496 29.42 -0.27 11.42
C ASP A 496 29.55 -1.39 10.37
N VAL A 497 30.12 -1.09 9.19
CA VAL A 497 30.42 -2.07 8.14
C VAL A 497 31.61 -2.94 8.55
N THR A 498 31.37 -4.25 8.64
CA THR A 498 32.39 -5.27 8.95
C THR A 498 32.94 -5.97 7.70
N GLY A 499 32.22 -5.87 6.57
CA GLY A 499 32.60 -6.45 5.28
C GLY A 499 31.52 -6.22 4.22
N THR A 500 31.68 -6.89 3.07
CA THR A 500 30.76 -6.88 1.92
C THR A 500 30.45 -8.32 1.52
N GLY A 501 29.23 -8.59 1.06
CA GLY A 501 28.85 -9.88 0.48
C GLY A 501 27.94 -9.71 -0.72
N THR A 502 27.81 -10.75 -1.54
CA THR A 502 26.95 -10.76 -2.74
C THR A 502 25.80 -11.73 -2.50
N LEU A 503 24.59 -11.19 -2.31
CA LEU A 503 23.37 -11.97 -2.37
C LEU A 503 23.13 -12.41 -3.81
N ARG A 504 22.69 -13.66 -3.99
CA ARG A 504 22.26 -14.13 -5.30
C ARG A 504 21.18 -15.18 -5.22
N TYR A 505 20.41 -15.32 -6.30
CA TYR A 505 19.58 -16.51 -6.46
C TYR A 505 20.46 -17.74 -6.54
N LEU A 506 20.17 -18.73 -5.69
CA LEU A 506 20.79 -20.03 -5.72
C LEU A 506 19.68 -21.05 -5.98
N PRO A 507 19.72 -21.84 -7.06
CA PRO A 507 18.70 -22.84 -7.28
C PRO A 507 18.80 -23.92 -6.20
N ALA A 508 17.66 -24.33 -5.64
CA ALA A 508 17.59 -25.48 -4.76
C ALA A 508 17.99 -26.77 -5.52
N ALA A 509 18.64 -27.70 -4.82
CA ALA A 509 18.96 -29.00 -5.41
C ALA A 509 17.70 -29.81 -5.70
N THR A 510 17.71 -30.52 -6.83
CA THR A 510 16.70 -31.52 -7.20
C THR A 510 17.34 -32.90 -7.25
N SER A 511 16.54 -33.94 -7.49
CA SER A 511 17.06 -35.29 -7.82
C SER A 511 17.98 -35.33 -9.05
N GLU A 512 17.91 -34.32 -9.92
CA GLU A 512 18.71 -34.20 -11.15
C GLU A 512 19.92 -33.27 -10.97
N THR A 513 19.84 -32.30 -10.06
CA THR A 513 20.85 -31.24 -9.83
C THR A 513 21.56 -31.35 -8.48
N GLN A 514 21.53 -32.52 -7.84
CA GLN A 514 22.12 -32.78 -6.52
C GLN A 514 23.61 -32.39 -6.45
N VAL A 515 23.96 -31.58 -5.45
CA VAL A 515 25.36 -31.15 -5.22
C VAL A 515 26.08 -32.16 -4.32
N GLY A 516 27.00 -32.93 -4.92
CA GLY A 516 27.79 -33.93 -4.21
C GLY A 516 26.93 -35.07 -3.65
N ASN A 517 27.28 -35.56 -2.46
CA ASN A 517 26.60 -36.69 -1.80
C ASN A 517 25.49 -36.25 -0.82
N ALA A 518 25.07 -34.98 -0.87
CA ALA A 518 23.99 -34.47 -0.02
C ALA A 518 22.67 -35.15 -0.38
N LYS A 519 21.94 -35.66 0.62
CA LYS A 519 20.58 -36.17 0.38
C LYS A 519 19.64 -35.00 0.13
N ILE A 520 18.81 -35.12 -0.90
CA ILE A 520 17.65 -34.25 -1.06
C ILE A 520 16.68 -34.52 0.09
N LEU A 521 16.28 -33.44 0.76
CA LEU A 521 15.36 -33.43 1.89
C LEU A 521 13.98 -33.02 1.38
N ASP A 522 12.94 -33.59 1.98
CA ASP A 522 11.54 -33.40 1.59
C ASP A 522 10.65 -33.17 2.82
N GLN A 523 9.34 -33.06 2.61
CA GLN A 523 8.36 -32.82 3.68
C GLN A 523 8.39 -33.88 4.80
N THR A 524 8.91 -35.09 4.52
CA THR A 524 8.99 -36.20 5.48
C THR A 524 10.22 -36.12 6.39
N HIS A 525 11.25 -35.34 6.01
CA HIS A 525 12.50 -35.27 6.76
C HIS A 525 12.36 -34.48 8.07
N PHE A 526 11.46 -33.49 8.16
CA PHE A 526 11.28 -32.67 9.37
C PHE A 526 9.83 -32.35 9.75
N GLY A 527 8.83 -32.92 9.07
CA GLY A 527 7.42 -32.73 9.42
C GLY A 527 6.93 -31.28 9.30
N TRP A 528 6.64 -30.85 8.07
CA TRP A 528 6.14 -29.50 7.74
C TRP A 528 7.12 -28.34 8.03
N LYS A 529 7.89 -27.96 7.00
CA LYS A 529 8.41 -26.60 6.77
C LYS A 529 9.40 -26.01 7.80
N ILE A 530 9.96 -26.80 8.71
CA ILE A 530 11.10 -26.38 9.55
C ILE A 530 12.26 -27.32 9.25
N ALA A 531 13.28 -26.85 8.52
CA ALA A 531 14.51 -27.62 8.36
C ALA A 531 15.31 -27.53 9.67
N ASP A 532 15.09 -28.44 10.63
CA ASP A 532 15.97 -28.53 11.80
C ASP A 532 17.31 -29.16 11.40
N CYS A 533 18.12 -28.35 10.73
CA CYS A 533 19.43 -28.71 10.25
C CYS A 533 20.37 -29.16 11.38
N THR A 534 20.04 -28.89 12.66
CA THR A 534 20.82 -29.35 13.82
C THR A 534 20.79 -30.88 13.97
N GLU A 535 19.81 -31.56 13.36
CA GLU A 535 19.79 -33.02 13.31
C GLU A 535 21.01 -33.60 12.57
N CYS A 536 21.59 -32.88 11.60
CA CYS A 536 22.71 -33.34 10.79
C CYS A 536 23.99 -32.48 10.95
N HIS A 537 23.84 -31.19 11.22
CA HIS A 537 24.92 -30.22 11.36
C HIS A 537 25.09 -29.75 12.81
N ASN A 538 26.32 -29.41 13.17
CA ASN A 538 26.64 -28.88 14.50
C ASN A 538 27.93 -28.06 14.48
N ASP A 539 28.22 -27.38 15.59
CA ASP A 539 29.44 -26.57 15.73
C ASP A 539 30.71 -27.43 15.87
N LYS A 540 30.56 -28.74 16.17
CA LYS A 540 31.65 -29.66 16.52
C LYS A 540 31.44 -31.02 15.87
N LYS A 541 32.35 -31.34 14.93
CA LYS A 541 32.33 -32.48 14.00
C LYS A 541 32.01 -33.88 14.58
N ASP A 542 32.03 -34.08 15.89
CA ASP A 542 31.55 -35.30 16.58
C ASP A 542 31.41 -35.07 18.11
N PRO A 543 30.44 -35.66 18.83
CA PRO A 543 29.02 -35.95 18.52
C PRO A 543 28.08 -34.92 19.25
N LEU A 544 26.75 -34.88 19.09
CA LEU A 544 25.75 -35.81 18.53
C LEU A 544 24.88 -35.13 17.47
N GLY A 545 24.54 -35.90 16.43
CA GLY A 545 23.72 -35.55 15.26
C GLY A 545 23.98 -36.59 14.16
N HIS A 546 23.02 -36.84 13.26
CA HIS A 546 23.01 -37.87 12.21
C HIS A 546 24.07 -37.72 11.08
N GLY A 547 25.14 -36.93 11.27
CA GLY A 547 26.15 -36.73 10.21
C GLY A 547 27.47 -36.06 10.60
N GLY A 548 27.56 -35.41 11.77
CA GLY A 548 28.80 -34.81 12.27
C GLY A 548 29.44 -33.79 11.33
N GLN A 549 28.65 -33.05 10.54
CA GLN A 549 29.19 -32.01 9.66
C GLN A 549 29.13 -30.65 10.34
N SER A 550 30.16 -29.83 10.11
CA SER A 550 30.09 -28.41 10.46
C SER A 550 28.99 -27.71 9.66
N TRP A 551 28.49 -26.59 10.17
CA TRP A 551 27.57 -25.72 9.44
C TRP A 551 28.20 -25.21 8.14
N PRO A 552 27.56 -25.38 6.97
CA PRO A 552 28.02 -24.75 5.74
C PRO A 552 27.75 -23.24 5.78
N THR A 553 28.77 -22.44 5.46
CA THR A 553 28.65 -20.99 5.30
C THR A 553 29.04 -20.60 3.87
N ASN A 554 28.35 -19.61 3.31
CA ASN A 554 28.57 -19.16 1.94
C ASN A 554 29.74 -18.14 1.86
N SER A 555 30.90 -18.58 2.34
CA SER A 555 32.12 -17.76 2.42
C SER A 555 32.67 -17.31 1.07
N ALA A 556 32.32 -18.01 -0.02
CA ALA A 556 32.65 -17.59 -1.39
C ALA A 556 31.93 -16.30 -1.80
N ASP A 557 30.72 -16.07 -1.29
CA ASP A 557 29.92 -14.87 -1.53
C ASP A 557 30.05 -13.84 -0.37
N GLY A 558 31.05 -14.01 0.51
CA GLY A 558 31.39 -13.07 1.59
C GLY A 558 30.77 -13.37 2.97
N PHE A 559 30.01 -14.45 3.13
CA PHE A 559 29.28 -14.73 4.38
C PHE A 559 30.04 -15.64 5.37
N ASP A 560 30.10 -15.23 6.63
CA ASP A 560 30.67 -15.96 7.77
C ASP A 560 29.63 -16.65 8.67
N TYR A 561 28.33 -16.52 8.34
CA TYR A 561 27.21 -17.15 9.05
C TYR A 561 26.52 -18.25 8.22
N PRO A 562 25.88 -19.26 8.84
CA PRO A 562 25.05 -20.23 8.14
C PRO A 562 23.76 -19.59 7.61
N GLN A 563 23.36 -19.96 6.39
CA GLN A 563 22.18 -19.40 5.71
C GLN A 563 21.30 -20.55 5.15
N PRO A 564 20.01 -20.68 5.53
CA PRO A 564 19.18 -21.80 5.11
C PRO A 564 18.96 -21.92 3.59
N ASN A 565 18.96 -20.83 2.84
CA ASN A 565 18.96 -20.88 1.37
C ASN A 565 20.24 -21.52 0.81
N TYR A 566 21.39 -21.29 1.43
CA TYR A 566 22.63 -21.97 1.03
C TYR A 566 22.54 -23.48 1.29
N CYS A 567 21.93 -23.90 2.40
CA CYS A 567 21.65 -25.32 2.66
C CYS A 567 20.75 -25.95 1.58
N ALA A 568 19.74 -25.22 1.11
CA ALA A 568 18.82 -25.69 0.06
C ALA A 568 19.52 -25.96 -1.29
N THR A 569 20.68 -25.35 -1.57
CA THR A 569 21.49 -25.65 -2.77
C THR A 569 22.08 -27.07 -2.78
N CYS A 570 22.18 -27.70 -1.61
CA CYS A 570 22.68 -29.06 -1.45
C CYS A 570 21.53 -30.04 -1.15
N HIS A 571 20.53 -29.58 -0.42
CA HIS A 571 19.48 -30.42 0.16
C HIS A 571 18.08 -30.23 -0.48
N GLY A 572 17.93 -29.32 -1.42
CA GLY A 572 16.63 -28.98 -2.02
C GLY A 572 15.77 -28.10 -1.12
N ASN A 573 14.54 -27.84 -1.56
CA ASN A 573 13.61 -26.94 -0.86
C ASN A 573 13.09 -27.47 0.49
N ASN A 574 13.50 -28.67 0.91
CA ASN A 574 13.03 -29.33 2.13
C ASN A 574 11.49 -29.43 2.23
N GLY A 575 10.81 -29.52 1.09
CA GLY A 575 9.34 -29.54 1.08
C GLY A 575 8.67 -28.23 1.51
N ALA A 576 9.40 -27.11 1.54
CA ALA A 576 8.81 -25.78 1.58
C ALA A 576 7.75 -25.65 0.45
N PRO A 577 6.62 -24.95 0.70
CA PRO A 577 5.58 -24.79 -0.30
C PRO A 577 6.14 -23.98 -1.47
N GLU A 578 5.64 -24.27 -2.67
CA GLU A 578 5.96 -23.49 -3.87
C GLU A 578 5.61 -22.01 -3.69
N GLY A 579 6.48 -21.16 -4.24
CA GLY A 579 6.31 -19.72 -4.31
C GLY A 579 5.24 -19.34 -5.32
N HIS A 580 4.51 -18.28 -5.00
CA HIS A 580 3.39 -17.73 -5.76
C HIS A 580 3.85 -16.74 -6.86
N ASN A 581 4.89 -17.08 -7.64
CA ASN A 581 5.51 -16.25 -8.70
C ASN A 581 5.59 -14.72 -8.43
N ARG A 582 5.89 -14.32 -7.18
CA ARG A 582 5.87 -12.91 -6.81
C ARG A 582 7.23 -12.25 -7.07
N GLY A 583 7.22 -11.13 -7.79
CA GLY A 583 8.21 -10.06 -7.59
C GLY A 583 7.98 -9.28 -6.29
N ALA A 584 6.78 -9.38 -5.71
CA ALA A 584 6.46 -8.87 -4.38
C ALA A 584 7.35 -9.51 -3.31
N ARG A 585 7.86 -8.69 -2.40
CA ARG A 585 8.75 -9.10 -1.31
C ARG A 585 7.96 -9.86 -0.23
N CYS A 586 8.57 -10.88 0.40
CA CYS A 586 7.82 -11.87 1.18
C CYS A 586 7.14 -11.26 2.41
N PHE A 587 7.82 -10.34 3.10
CA PHE A 587 7.31 -9.66 4.30
C PHE A 587 6.13 -8.71 4.02
N TRP A 588 5.84 -8.32 2.77
CA TRP A 588 4.63 -7.52 2.48
C TRP A 588 3.36 -8.23 2.96
N CYS A 589 3.32 -9.56 2.80
CA CYS A 589 2.26 -10.41 3.33
C CYS A 589 2.67 -11.08 4.65
N HIS A 590 3.90 -11.60 4.74
CA HIS A 590 4.36 -12.44 5.86
C HIS A 590 4.94 -11.66 7.05
N ASN A 591 4.37 -10.49 7.38
CA ASN A 591 4.77 -9.65 8.52
C ASN A 591 3.89 -9.86 9.77
N THR A 592 4.32 -9.32 10.91
CA THR A 592 3.63 -9.51 12.20
C THR A 592 2.28 -8.78 12.32
N ASN A 593 1.87 -7.94 11.36
CA ASN A 593 0.51 -7.40 11.30
C ASN A 593 -0.48 -8.41 10.70
N ASN A 594 0.00 -9.45 10.02
CA ASN A 594 -0.81 -10.55 9.45
C ASN A 594 -0.48 -11.87 10.18
N GLU A 595 -0.84 -12.01 11.46
CA GLU A 595 -0.47 -13.18 12.29
C GLU A 595 -0.81 -14.55 11.65
N SER A 596 -1.93 -14.65 10.93
CA SER A 596 -2.34 -15.87 10.21
C SER A 596 -1.46 -16.22 9.00
N GLN A 597 -0.75 -15.23 8.44
CA GLN A 597 0.18 -15.39 7.32
C GLN A 597 1.64 -15.41 7.77
N LEU A 598 1.94 -15.04 9.02
CA LEU A 598 3.30 -14.99 9.56
C LEU A 598 3.94 -16.39 9.54
N GLN A 599 5.04 -16.54 8.81
CA GLN A 599 5.74 -17.82 8.73
C GLN A 599 6.52 -18.03 10.03
N LYS A 600 5.98 -18.86 10.92
CA LYS A 600 6.66 -19.22 12.16
C LYS A 600 7.99 -19.91 11.81
N HIS A 601 9.02 -19.69 12.63
CA HIS A 601 10.36 -20.31 12.51
C HIS A 601 11.29 -19.83 11.37
N HIS A 602 10.98 -18.77 10.63
CA HIS A 602 11.89 -18.19 9.62
C HIS A 602 12.93 -17.21 10.23
N GLY A 603 13.40 -17.51 11.45
CA GLY A 603 14.41 -16.71 12.14
C GLY A 603 14.05 -15.24 12.32
N ASP A 604 15.05 -14.38 12.12
CA ASP A 604 14.99 -12.94 12.26
C ASP A 604 14.17 -12.23 11.17
N SER A 605 13.99 -12.80 9.96
CA SER A 605 13.20 -12.15 8.89
C SER A 605 11.81 -11.74 9.37
N ASN A 606 11.21 -12.57 10.23
CA ASN A 606 9.83 -12.45 10.68
C ASN A 606 9.69 -11.88 12.10
N LEU A 607 10.78 -11.43 12.72
CA LEU A 607 10.76 -10.74 14.02
C LEU A 607 10.56 -9.23 13.82
N ALA A 608 9.79 -8.60 14.71
CA ALA A 608 9.71 -7.15 14.77
C ALA A 608 11.04 -6.55 15.27
N LYS A 609 11.58 -5.57 14.56
CA LYS A 609 12.84 -4.90 14.88
C LYS A 609 12.60 -3.53 15.50
N PHE A 610 13.24 -3.27 16.64
CA PHE A 610 13.34 -1.94 17.21
C PHE A 610 14.44 -1.14 16.50
N ILE A 611 14.09 0.03 15.97
CA ILE A 611 15.02 0.99 15.37
C ILE A 611 14.95 2.29 16.18
N PRO A 612 15.98 2.59 16.99
CA PRO A 612 16.09 3.88 17.68
C PRO A 612 16.05 5.06 16.70
N LYS A 613 15.49 6.19 17.13
CA LYS A 613 15.34 7.40 16.31
C LYS A 613 16.64 7.82 15.61
N GLU A 614 17.77 7.76 16.32
CA GLU A 614 19.09 8.17 15.84
C GLU A 614 19.71 7.19 14.82
N LYS A 615 19.23 5.94 14.79
CA LYS A 615 19.63 4.90 13.83
C LYS A 615 18.69 4.80 12.62
N ASN A 616 17.59 5.53 12.62
CA ASN A 616 16.60 5.47 11.54
C ASN A 616 17.09 6.25 10.32
N VAL A 617 17.59 5.52 9.31
CA VAL A 617 18.07 6.08 8.02
C VAL A 617 17.04 6.94 7.30
N SER A 618 15.73 6.72 7.51
CA SER A 618 14.69 7.55 6.91
C SER A 618 14.65 8.97 7.49
N ASN A 619 15.18 9.19 8.70
CA ASN A 619 15.39 10.52 9.28
C ASN A 619 16.61 11.26 8.69
N GLN A 620 17.40 10.58 7.85
CA GLN A 620 18.65 11.09 7.25
C GLN A 620 18.48 11.34 5.73
N ARG A 621 17.23 11.45 5.26
CA ARG A 621 16.86 11.67 3.86
C ARG A 621 16.69 13.17 3.57
N HIS A 622 17.33 13.67 2.50
CA HIS A 622 17.35 15.09 2.13
C HIS A 622 16.32 15.47 1.05
N ALA A 623 15.79 14.50 0.32
CA ALA A 623 14.99 14.74 -0.88
C ALA A 623 13.48 14.90 -0.60
N SER A 624 12.67 14.74 -1.66
CA SER A 624 11.19 14.73 -1.66
C SER A 624 10.53 13.70 -0.72
N THR A 625 11.35 12.85 -0.09
CA THR A 625 11.01 11.78 0.87
C THR A 625 11.27 12.17 2.34
N ALA A 626 11.50 13.46 2.64
CA ALA A 626 11.64 13.92 4.02
C ALA A 626 10.38 13.58 4.84
N THR A 627 10.58 13.05 6.04
CA THR A 627 9.50 12.56 6.91
C THR A 627 8.65 13.70 7.45
N VAL A 628 7.33 13.60 7.30
CA VAL A 628 6.38 14.65 7.68
C VAL A 628 5.30 14.12 8.64
N ASN A 629 4.72 15.01 9.44
CA ASN A 629 3.55 14.71 10.27
C ASN A 629 2.26 14.75 9.43
N GLU A 630 1.11 14.54 10.06
CA GLU A 630 -0.19 14.45 9.35
C GLU A 630 -0.65 15.74 8.65
N LEU A 631 0.02 16.87 8.90
CA LEU A 631 -0.22 18.15 8.24
C LEU A 631 0.77 18.42 7.09
N GLY A 632 1.69 17.50 6.79
CA GLY A 632 2.77 17.74 5.83
C GLY A 632 3.94 18.56 6.38
N ASN A 633 3.99 18.83 7.68
CA ASN A 633 5.11 19.54 8.32
C ASN A 633 6.26 18.57 8.64
N TYR A 634 7.52 18.97 8.42
CA TYR A 634 8.67 18.11 8.73
C TYR A 634 8.64 17.61 10.18
N GLN A 635 8.69 16.29 10.33
CA GLN A 635 8.77 15.61 11.62
C GLN A 635 9.55 14.31 11.45
N PRO A 636 10.80 14.22 11.96
CA PRO A 636 11.51 12.95 11.99
C PRO A 636 10.71 11.90 12.76
N TYR A 637 10.78 10.66 12.32
CA TYR A 637 10.33 9.51 13.09
C TYR A 637 10.93 9.54 14.50
N GLY A 638 10.14 9.06 15.47
CA GLY A 638 10.67 8.66 16.78
C GLY A 638 11.37 7.30 16.67
N ASP A 639 11.46 6.62 17.81
CA ASP A 639 11.80 5.20 17.83
C ASP A 639 10.70 4.40 17.12
N LEU A 640 11.09 3.41 16.32
CA LEU A 640 10.17 2.58 15.54
C LEU A 640 10.26 1.12 15.94
N TRP A 641 9.11 0.44 15.84
CA TRP A 641 9.04 -1.02 15.75
C TRP A 641 8.61 -1.39 14.35
N VAL A 642 9.55 -1.83 13.53
CA VAL A 642 9.28 -2.30 12.16
C VAL A 642 8.87 -3.78 12.24
N PRO A 643 7.64 -4.15 11.87
CA PRO A 643 7.20 -5.54 11.89
C PRO A 643 7.82 -6.28 10.71
N SER A 644 8.68 -7.29 10.99
CA SER A 644 9.56 -8.00 10.04
C SER A 644 10.59 -7.10 9.31
N HIS A 645 11.62 -7.72 8.75
CA HIS A 645 12.68 -7.00 8.03
C HIS A 645 12.17 -6.48 6.67
N ASN A 646 12.29 -5.17 6.43
CA ASN A 646 12.04 -4.57 5.11
C ASN A 646 13.35 -4.49 4.32
N ASN A 647 13.39 -5.19 3.19
CA ASN A 647 14.57 -5.25 2.32
C ASN A 647 14.93 -3.98 1.55
N ASP A 648 14.19 -2.88 1.71
CA ASP A 648 14.60 -1.55 1.23
C ASP A 648 15.88 -1.03 1.91
N TYR A 649 16.20 -1.45 3.13
CA TYR A 649 17.37 -0.91 3.86
C TYR A 649 18.09 -1.96 4.70
N THR A 650 17.35 -2.85 5.37
CA THR A 650 17.88 -3.74 6.39
C THR A 650 17.39 -5.17 6.18
N LEU A 651 18.33 -6.08 5.91
CA LEU A 651 18.04 -7.50 5.69
C LEU A 651 18.44 -8.33 6.91
N SER A 652 17.68 -9.39 7.13
CA SER A 652 18.13 -10.52 7.93
C SER A 652 19.44 -11.07 7.38
N LYS A 653 20.38 -11.42 8.27
CA LYS A 653 21.64 -12.10 7.88
C LYS A 653 21.43 -13.56 7.51
N VAL A 654 20.42 -14.19 8.10
CA VAL A 654 20.11 -15.61 7.97
C VAL A 654 19.18 -15.86 6.78
N PHE A 655 18.23 -14.96 6.56
CA PHE A 655 17.21 -14.99 5.52
C PHE A 655 17.09 -13.66 4.73
N PRO A 656 18.10 -13.27 3.94
CA PRO A 656 18.02 -12.08 3.09
C PRO A 656 17.03 -12.25 1.91
N ASP A 657 15.84 -11.67 2.06
CA ASP A 657 14.79 -11.54 1.03
C ASP A 657 15.24 -10.55 -0.08
N PRO A 658 14.89 -10.76 -1.37
CA PRO A 658 14.01 -11.79 -1.91
C PRO A 658 14.71 -13.13 -2.22
N TYR A 659 16.01 -13.12 -2.56
CA TYR A 659 16.70 -14.29 -3.14
C TYR A 659 16.70 -15.53 -2.23
N THR A 660 16.78 -15.35 -0.91
CA THR A 660 16.72 -16.46 0.06
C THR A 660 15.37 -17.18 0.01
N CYS A 661 14.28 -16.41 0.01
CA CYS A 661 12.94 -16.97 0.02
C CYS A 661 12.67 -17.69 -1.30
N GLY A 662 12.96 -17.08 -2.46
CA GLY A 662 12.79 -17.75 -3.74
C GLY A 662 13.74 -18.92 -4.00
N THR A 663 14.89 -19.00 -3.32
CA THR A 663 15.71 -20.22 -3.29
C THR A 663 14.94 -21.38 -2.67
N CYS A 664 14.28 -21.15 -1.53
CA CYS A 664 13.54 -22.20 -0.82
C CYS A 664 12.14 -22.44 -1.40
N HIS A 665 11.49 -21.43 -1.99
CA HIS A 665 10.11 -21.53 -2.48
C HIS A 665 10.02 -21.70 -4.00
N GLY A 666 11.05 -21.32 -4.76
CA GLY A 666 10.98 -21.19 -6.21
C GLY A 666 10.30 -19.89 -6.67
N TYR A 667 10.62 -19.46 -7.89
CA TYR A 667 10.00 -18.30 -8.54
C TYR A 667 9.09 -18.69 -9.72
N ASN A 668 9.37 -19.78 -10.42
CA ASN A 668 8.74 -20.08 -11.70
C ASN A 668 7.40 -20.81 -11.56
N HIS A 669 6.28 -20.12 -11.75
CA HIS A 669 4.98 -20.75 -12.01
C HIS A 669 4.16 -20.02 -13.07
N GLU A 670 3.59 -20.77 -14.01
CA GLU A 670 2.37 -20.32 -14.70
C GLU A 670 1.23 -20.20 -13.67
N PRO A 671 0.30 -19.24 -13.81
CA PRO A 671 -0.85 -19.14 -12.92
C PRO A 671 -1.64 -20.46 -12.89
N LYS A 672 -2.01 -20.91 -11.69
CA LYS A 672 -2.80 -22.13 -11.52
C LYS A 672 -4.14 -21.94 -12.23
N LYS A 673 -4.36 -22.66 -13.32
CA LYS A 673 -5.65 -22.70 -14.02
C LYS A 673 -6.66 -23.37 -13.11
N TYR A 674 -7.52 -22.59 -12.50
CA TYR A 674 -8.61 -23.11 -11.69
C TYR A 674 -9.76 -23.56 -12.58
N ASN A 675 -10.59 -24.47 -12.06
CA ASN A 675 -11.89 -24.74 -12.67
C ASN A 675 -12.78 -23.49 -12.46
N VAL A 676 -13.14 -22.84 -13.57
CA VAL A 676 -13.95 -21.61 -13.59
C VAL A 676 -15.43 -21.90 -13.81
N LYS A 677 -16.29 -20.96 -13.42
CA LYS A 677 -17.74 -21.10 -13.30
C LYS A 677 -18.52 -20.57 -14.49
#